data_AF-A0A8J7AU13-F1
#
_entry.id   AF-A0A8J7AU13-F1
#
_cell.length_a   1.000
_cell.length_b   1.000
_cell.length_c   1.000
_cell.angle_alpha   90.00
_cell.angle_beta   90.00
_cell.angle_gamma   90.00
#
_symmetry.space_group_name_H-M   'P 1'
#
loop_
_entity.id
_entity.type
_entity.pdbx_description
1 polymer ?
#
loop_
_entity_poly.entity_id
_entity_poly.type
_entity_poly.pdbx_seq_one_letter_code
_entity_poly.pdbx_strand_id
1 'polypeptide(L)'
;MVVQERHQRRTAAKPKILVVDDEPDNLDLLYRTFYRDFKVLRAESGQAALAALEEQPDIAVIISDQRMPGMSGTELLRLTADRYPSLIRIMLTGYTDVEDLVDAINQGKVFKYVTKPWEEVELKAVVQQAVDTHNVLQARTQELNRVLRQETLLNAVTQTIRSAQTSQQMLQTIAETLGSAFEVDYCVIKPFYAVDLKQSSFAYSADSAESEPQLLDQLAQTVWETQQIEILDPDESLANDPRLAVYQALGIRSSIVVPLLCKQELMAVLALHQARQERPWDESQIRLLTTLAGQAALALSQTWTYERVQSLAQREVLINTITQAIHVSLDPKEIFAAITQQLGQALQVDSCALSLWTEQDQFVQCVGLYDALDPDAIAPAPADPLPNSHTTIAHNPVLQKLLEVREPVVIDNTCEQPEVINDTLSLHSTAWALLIVPLLIEGKIIGSITLRQVTQPRHWQTDEVNFVRAVAHQAAIAVQQGHLYQTTRQQAEQLLELDEQKTAFFQNISHEFRTPLTLTIGPLESAVERQEGLNYEQSVIALRNSRRLLRLVNQLLDLQRLDAGRMQSTFRPCNLARFAEEVVESFQTYCERKEITLLTEIQPDVQVYLDLEKFDKVLYNLLSNAMKFTPAGQSITVRLTLYGERCRLQVQDTGIGIREDQIPHLFERFRQADGSANRRYEGTGLGLSLVKELSELHGGQVTVDSIYGEGTTFTIELPLGAGHLPPEQVVEQVAGLDQGRAAVELADIETESACDQAPAELPPLAESTPATFVGAQLLVVDDNPDLRTYVSSVLQRQGYLVRTANQGSAGLELAESYQPDLIITDLMMPGVSGLELIQRIRRNPDLQGTPIILLTAKVDSETRLEGVEQGADAYLSKPFNDRELLAEVRNLLALKANERRVAELNRYLTESVLQRFLPPALVKKAGKGDLMLDLRPEPRLVTILFSDIVGFTQLSNTLRSRRVAELLNEYLEAMTRAIFNNGGTVDKFMGDAVVAMFGAPEDLSPNEQVRRAIAAARQMYTELEGLNARWAEQEIGPVQFRCGIHQGTAVVGMFGSSERADYTAIGPTVNIAARIQEAADAESILVSAAVADYLDEAEIAKHSPLKLKGIDETVLTFSVDIKVD
;
A
#
# COMPACT_ATOMS: atom_id res chain seq x y z
N MET A 1 -26.11 76.59 -45.09
CA MET A 1 -25.40 77.39 -44.07
C MET A 1 -24.38 78.38 -44.67
N VAL A 2 -24.61 78.91 -45.88
CA VAL A 2 -23.70 79.86 -46.59
C VAL A 2 -24.38 81.21 -46.87
N VAL A 3 -25.61 81.41 -46.37
CA VAL A 3 -26.40 82.64 -46.59
C VAL A 3 -26.63 83.45 -45.30
N GLN A 4 -26.34 82.88 -44.13
CA GLN A 4 -26.44 83.57 -42.83
C GLN A 4 -25.16 84.31 -42.40
N GLU A 5 -23.99 84.00 -42.97
CA GLU A 5 -22.73 84.70 -42.65
C GLU A 5 -22.62 86.12 -43.23
N ARG A 6 -23.46 86.49 -44.20
CA ARG A 6 -23.41 87.84 -44.81
C ARG A 6 -24.19 88.92 -44.04
N HIS A 7 -25.04 88.56 -43.07
CA HIS A 7 -25.85 89.53 -42.32
C HIS A 7 -25.37 89.86 -40.90
N GLN A 8 -24.34 89.18 -40.38
CA GLN A 8 -23.69 89.51 -39.09
C GLN A 8 -22.46 90.43 -39.19
N ARG A 9 -22.17 91.03 -40.35
CA ARG A 9 -21.04 91.97 -40.51
C ARG A 9 -21.35 93.42 -40.11
N ARG A 10 -22.53 93.72 -39.57
CA ARG A 10 -22.92 95.07 -39.14
C ARG A 10 -22.95 95.18 -37.61
N THR A 11 -21.74 95.25 -37.05
CA THR A 11 -21.27 95.78 -35.75
C THR A 11 -20.10 94.92 -35.21
N ALA A 12 -19.25 94.38 -36.10
CA ALA A 12 -17.96 93.86 -35.64
C ALA A 12 -17.10 95.06 -35.22
N ALA A 13 -16.67 95.09 -33.96
CA ALA A 13 -15.71 96.07 -33.49
C ALA A 13 -14.50 96.05 -34.43
N LYS A 14 -14.09 97.22 -34.93
CA LYS A 14 -12.94 97.29 -35.85
C LYS A 14 -11.73 96.63 -35.17
N PRO A 15 -11.03 95.69 -35.82
CA PRO A 15 -9.86 95.05 -35.24
C PRO A 15 -8.84 96.10 -34.83
N LYS A 16 -8.27 95.93 -33.64
CA LYS A 16 -7.29 96.86 -33.08
C LYS A 16 -5.93 96.56 -33.68
N ILE A 17 -5.29 97.57 -34.23
CA ILE A 17 -3.90 97.49 -34.68
C ILE A 17 -3.08 98.55 -33.93
N LEU A 18 -1.85 98.22 -33.58
CA LEU A 18 -0.92 99.12 -32.93
C LEU A 18 0.18 99.50 -33.91
N VAL A 19 0.38 100.79 -34.13
CA VAL A 19 1.44 101.32 -34.98
C VAL A 19 2.47 102.01 -34.11
N VAL A 20 3.74 101.68 -34.34
CA VAL A 20 4.90 102.15 -33.57
C VAL A 20 5.96 102.69 -34.52
N ASP A 21 6.26 103.98 -34.42
CA ASP A 21 7.29 104.66 -35.19
C ASP A 21 7.70 105.91 -34.37
N ASP A 22 8.98 106.25 -34.35
CA ASP A 22 9.50 107.39 -33.59
C ASP A 22 9.34 108.73 -34.33
N GLU A 23 9.11 108.67 -35.65
CA GLU A 23 8.78 109.85 -36.44
C GLU A 23 7.26 110.09 -36.48
N PRO A 24 6.77 111.26 -35.99
CA PRO A 24 5.34 111.54 -35.92
C PRO A 24 4.67 111.60 -37.30
N ASP A 25 5.41 112.03 -38.33
CA ASP A 25 4.92 112.07 -39.71
C ASP A 25 4.63 110.66 -40.26
N ASN A 26 5.45 109.67 -39.90
CA ASN A 26 5.23 108.27 -40.28
C ASN A 26 4.02 107.67 -39.55
N LEU A 27 3.87 107.95 -38.25
CA LEU A 27 2.69 107.55 -37.48
C LEU A 27 1.41 108.12 -38.06
N ASP A 28 1.42 109.38 -38.47
CA ASP A 28 0.27 110.03 -39.09
C ASP A 28 -0.04 109.45 -40.49
N LEU A 29 0.98 109.10 -41.26
CA LEU A 29 0.82 108.42 -42.56
C LEU A 29 0.19 107.03 -42.39
N LEU A 30 0.70 106.23 -41.45
CA LEU A 30 0.16 104.89 -41.15
C LEU A 30 -1.24 104.99 -40.55
N TYR A 31 -1.50 105.98 -39.69
CA TYR A 31 -2.85 106.24 -39.19
C TYR A 31 -3.82 106.56 -40.33
N ARG A 32 -3.46 107.48 -41.24
CA ARG A 32 -4.28 107.83 -42.41
C ARG A 32 -4.53 106.64 -43.34
N THR A 33 -3.56 105.73 -43.46
CA THR A 33 -3.66 104.50 -44.25
C THR A 33 -4.71 103.54 -43.68
N PHE A 34 -4.79 103.41 -42.34
CA PHE A 34 -5.57 102.34 -41.70
C PHE A 34 -6.83 102.76 -40.95
N TYR A 35 -7.01 104.03 -40.59
CA TYR A 35 -8.11 104.47 -39.71
C TYR A 35 -9.53 104.15 -40.22
N ARG A 36 -9.68 103.97 -41.54
CA ARG A 36 -10.97 103.63 -42.15
C ARG A 36 -11.41 102.21 -41.81
N ASP A 37 -10.49 101.25 -41.79
CA ASP A 37 -10.80 99.82 -41.67
C ASP A 37 -10.47 99.25 -40.29
N PHE A 38 -9.52 99.86 -39.56
CA PHE A 38 -9.03 99.37 -38.26
C PHE A 38 -9.16 100.41 -37.16
N LYS A 39 -9.16 99.97 -35.90
CA LYS A 39 -8.97 100.85 -34.74
C LYS A 39 -7.46 100.98 -34.49
N VAL A 40 -6.89 102.09 -34.97
CA VAL A 40 -5.44 102.33 -34.95
C VAL A 40 -5.02 102.96 -33.62
N LEU A 41 -4.20 102.26 -32.86
CA LEU A 41 -3.48 102.76 -31.69
C LEU A 41 -2.09 103.23 -32.15
N ARG A 42 -1.57 104.29 -31.55
CA ARG A 42 -0.29 104.91 -31.90
C ARG A 42 0.64 104.90 -30.70
N ALA A 43 1.90 104.59 -30.92
CA ALA A 43 2.96 104.68 -29.93
C ALA A 43 4.23 105.28 -30.56
N GLU A 44 4.83 106.25 -29.88
CA GLU A 44 6.03 106.98 -30.36
C GLU A 44 7.34 106.28 -29.95
N SER A 45 7.26 105.21 -29.16
CA SER A 45 8.43 104.43 -28.73
C SER A 45 8.04 102.98 -28.39
N GLY A 46 9.02 102.08 -28.37
CA GLY A 46 8.81 100.69 -27.98
C GLY A 46 8.27 100.52 -26.55
N GLN A 47 8.68 101.37 -25.60
CA GLN A 47 8.13 101.33 -24.23
C GLN A 47 6.65 101.73 -24.18
N ALA A 48 6.26 102.78 -24.93
CA ALA A 48 4.86 103.18 -25.06
C ALA A 48 4.01 102.09 -25.72
N ALA A 49 4.59 101.34 -26.68
CA ALA A 49 3.91 100.22 -27.32
C ALA A 49 3.65 99.04 -26.36
N LEU A 50 4.60 98.71 -25.49
CA LEU A 50 4.41 97.67 -24.46
C LEU A 50 3.34 98.07 -23.43
N ALA A 51 3.34 99.33 -22.99
CA ALA A 51 2.29 99.84 -22.09
C ALA A 51 0.90 99.74 -22.74
N ALA A 52 0.78 100.06 -24.03
CA ALA A 52 -0.48 99.93 -24.77
C ALA A 52 -0.96 98.47 -24.89
N LEU A 53 -0.04 97.50 -25.01
CA LEU A 53 -0.35 96.07 -25.03
C LEU A 53 -0.77 95.52 -23.66
N GLU A 54 -0.25 96.08 -22.57
CA GLU A 54 -0.66 95.74 -21.20
C GLU A 54 -2.06 96.29 -20.88
N GLU A 55 -2.38 97.52 -21.28
CA GLU A 55 -3.72 98.10 -21.10
C GLU A 55 -4.77 97.44 -22.00
N GLN A 56 -4.40 97.02 -23.20
CA GLN A 56 -5.32 96.45 -24.20
C GLN A 56 -4.73 95.18 -24.85
N PRO A 57 -4.90 94.00 -24.22
CA PRO A 57 -4.33 92.74 -24.72
C PRO A 57 -5.05 92.18 -25.96
N ASP A 58 -6.14 92.80 -26.42
CA ASP A 58 -6.96 92.40 -27.58
C ASP A 58 -6.48 93.03 -28.90
N ILE A 59 -5.23 93.50 -28.95
CA ILE A 59 -4.61 94.01 -30.19
C ILE A 59 -4.27 92.84 -31.11
N ALA A 60 -4.74 92.91 -32.36
CA ALA A 60 -4.58 91.83 -33.33
C ALA A 60 -3.24 91.89 -34.07
N VAL A 61 -2.78 93.10 -34.42
CA VAL A 61 -1.56 93.33 -35.20
C VAL A 61 -0.75 94.47 -34.62
N ILE A 62 0.57 94.30 -34.54
CA ILE A 62 1.54 95.36 -34.26
C ILE A 62 2.38 95.63 -35.50
N ILE A 63 2.53 96.91 -35.86
CA ILE A 63 3.37 97.39 -36.96
C ILE A 63 4.43 98.28 -36.32
N SER A 64 5.70 97.89 -36.39
CA SER A 64 6.80 98.62 -35.75
C SER A 64 7.87 99.00 -36.77
N ASP A 65 8.39 100.22 -36.67
CA ASP A 65 9.65 100.57 -37.32
C ASP A 65 10.82 99.79 -36.71
N GLN A 66 11.83 99.49 -37.53
CA GLN A 66 13.01 98.74 -37.10
C GLN A 66 13.91 99.57 -36.17
N ARG A 67 14.13 100.86 -36.44
CA ARG A 67 15.14 101.69 -35.79
C ARG A 67 14.49 102.83 -35.01
N MET A 68 14.06 102.52 -33.78
CA MET A 68 13.54 103.51 -32.85
C MET A 68 14.53 103.76 -31.69
N PRO A 69 14.67 105.00 -31.19
CA PRO A 69 15.52 105.33 -30.06
C PRO A 69 15.00 104.72 -28.75
N GLY A 70 15.93 104.31 -27.89
CA GLY A 70 15.65 103.71 -26.57
C GLY A 70 15.33 102.21 -26.60
N MET A 71 14.51 101.74 -27.55
CA MET A 71 14.22 100.32 -27.76
C MET A 71 14.02 100.07 -29.25
N SER A 72 14.83 99.18 -29.85
CA SER A 72 14.71 98.84 -31.26
C SER A 72 13.41 98.08 -31.56
N GLY A 73 12.89 98.19 -32.78
CA GLY A 73 11.69 97.44 -33.19
C GLY A 73 11.87 95.93 -33.12
N THR A 74 13.07 95.44 -33.45
CA THR A 74 13.44 94.02 -33.29
C THR A 74 13.33 93.56 -31.83
N GLU A 75 13.78 94.38 -30.90
CA GLU A 75 13.73 94.08 -29.46
C GLU A 75 12.30 94.09 -28.92
N LEU A 76 11.49 95.07 -29.36
CA LEU A 76 10.06 95.14 -29.04
C LEU A 76 9.31 93.88 -29.50
N LEU A 77 9.45 93.51 -30.78
CA LEU A 77 8.73 92.36 -31.32
C LEU A 77 9.15 91.05 -30.66
N ARG A 78 10.44 90.89 -30.32
CA ARG A 78 10.93 89.74 -29.53
C ARG A 78 10.27 89.66 -28.16
N LEU A 79 10.19 90.75 -27.41
CA LEU A 79 9.53 90.78 -26.09
C LEU A 79 8.04 90.43 -26.18
N THR A 80 7.36 90.86 -27.24
CA THR A 80 5.95 90.50 -27.46
C THR A 80 5.74 89.06 -27.88
N ALA A 81 6.76 88.39 -28.42
CA ALA A 81 6.60 87.07 -29.02
C ALA A 81 6.27 85.95 -28.02
N ASP A 82 6.78 86.07 -26.80
CA ASP A 82 6.51 85.11 -25.72
C ASP A 82 5.31 85.53 -24.87
N ARG A 83 5.12 86.83 -24.65
CA ARG A 83 4.08 87.37 -23.77
C ARG A 83 2.70 87.47 -24.44
N TYR A 84 2.66 87.67 -25.76
CA TYR A 84 1.44 87.79 -26.55
C TYR A 84 1.49 86.88 -27.79
N PRO A 85 1.32 85.55 -27.62
CA PRO A 85 1.55 84.58 -28.69
C PRO A 85 0.61 84.74 -29.88
N SER A 86 -0.61 85.23 -29.63
CA SER A 86 -1.64 85.47 -30.64
C SER A 86 -1.43 86.76 -31.43
N LEU A 87 -0.66 87.73 -30.92
CA LEU A 87 -0.42 89.03 -31.59
C LEU A 87 0.36 88.81 -32.89
N ILE A 88 -0.09 89.36 -34.03
CA ILE A 88 0.65 89.24 -35.30
C ILE A 88 1.59 90.44 -35.47
N ARG A 89 2.84 90.18 -35.82
CA ARG A 89 3.95 91.17 -35.77
C ARG A 89 4.43 91.55 -37.16
N ILE A 90 4.38 92.82 -37.53
CA ILE A 90 4.86 93.36 -38.83
C ILE A 90 5.98 94.37 -38.56
N MET A 91 7.06 94.31 -39.34
CA MET A 91 8.19 95.23 -39.23
C MET A 91 8.34 96.10 -40.47
N LEU A 92 8.55 97.40 -40.30
CA LEU A 92 8.91 98.34 -41.36
C LEU A 92 10.43 98.56 -41.33
N THR A 93 11.12 98.39 -42.47
CA THR A 93 12.59 98.49 -42.56
C THR A 93 13.06 99.34 -43.74
N GLY A 94 14.12 100.13 -43.55
CA GLY A 94 14.70 100.99 -44.58
C GLY A 94 15.92 100.43 -45.33
N TYR A 95 16.39 99.23 -45.02
CA TYR A 95 17.61 98.63 -45.60
C TYR A 95 17.37 97.20 -46.12
N THR A 96 18.04 96.84 -47.22
CA THR A 96 17.96 95.56 -47.93
C THR A 96 19.07 94.57 -47.53
N ASP A 97 19.56 94.64 -46.29
CA ASP A 97 20.62 93.74 -45.81
C ASP A 97 20.02 92.40 -45.35
N VAL A 98 20.40 91.30 -46.01
CA VAL A 98 19.74 89.99 -45.87
C VAL A 98 20.08 89.30 -44.55
N GLU A 99 21.27 89.56 -43.97
CA GLU A 99 21.70 88.95 -42.71
C GLU A 99 20.92 89.50 -41.50
N ASP A 100 20.79 90.82 -41.37
CA ASP A 100 20.00 91.47 -40.31
C ASP A 100 18.51 91.06 -40.37
N LEU A 101 18.01 90.77 -41.56
CA LEU A 101 16.62 90.36 -41.80
C LEU A 101 16.38 88.91 -41.35
N VAL A 102 17.34 88.02 -41.58
CA VAL A 102 17.27 86.60 -41.14
C VAL A 102 17.35 86.50 -39.61
N ASP A 103 18.21 87.30 -38.97
CA ASP A 103 18.32 87.32 -37.50
C ASP A 103 17.05 87.89 -36.83
N ALA A 104 16.43 88.90 -37.44
CA ALA A 104 15.13 89.42 -36.99
C ALA A 104 13.98 88.42 -37.17
N ILE A 105 13.96 87.61 -38.24
CA ILE A 105 12.96 86.55 -38.48
C ILE A 105 13.06 85.46 -37.42
N ASN A 106 14.27 84.97 -37.16
CA ASN A 106 14.50 83.85 -36.25
C ASN A 106 14.23 84.23 -34.78
N GLN A 107 14.50 85.48 -34.38
CA GLN A 107 14.35 85.93 -33.00
C GLN A 107 13.00 86.61 -32.68
N GLY A 108 12.36 87.29 -33.64
CA GLY A 108 11.15 88.11 -33.40
C GLY A 108 9.81 87.46 -33.76
N LYS A 109 9.80 86.27 -34.41
CA LYS A 109 8.60 85.62 -34.98
C LYS A 109 7.74 86.62 -35.77
N VAL A 110 8.39 87.42 -36.62
CA VAL A 110 7.74 88.45 -37.43
C VAL A 110 6.95 87.78 -38.55
N PHE A 111 5.70 88.19 -38.74
CA PHE A 111 4.79 87.67 -39.76
C PHE A 111 5.18 88.10 -41.17
N LYS A 112 5.51 89.38 -41.35
CA LYS A 112 5.99 89.92 -42.62
C LYS A 112 6.78 91.21 -42.39
N TYR A 113 7.78 91.45 -43.23
CA TYR A 113 8.50 92.73 -43.30
C TYR A 113 8.02 93.53 -44.51
N VAL A 114 8.08 94.86 -44.39
CA VAL A 114 7.75 95.78 -45.48
C VAL A 114 8.85 96.85 -45.58
N THR A 115 9.39 97.06 -46.77
CA THR A 115 10.51 97.99 -47.03
C THR A 115 10.03 99.43 -47.22
N LYS A 116 10.75 100.41 -46.67
CA LYS A 116 10.51 101.86 -46.87
C LYS A 116 11.23 102.34 -48.16
N PRO A 117 10.61 103.17 -49.03
CA PRO A 117 9.22 103.63 -48.98
C PRO A 117 8.23 102.51 -49.41
N TRP A 118 7.11 102.38 -48.70
CA TRP A 118 6.10 101.34 -48.95
C TRP A 118 4.94 101.86 -49.80
N GLU A 119 4.32 100.98 -50.58
CA GLU A 119 3.06 101.28 -51.27
C GLU A 119 1.85 101.04 -50.35
N GLU A 120 0.93 102.00 -50.29
CA GLU A 120 -0.25 101.97 -49.42
C GLU A 120 -1.10 100.71 -49.64
N VAL A 121 -1.29 100.31 -50.91
CA VAL A 121 -2.11 99.15 -51.29
C VAL A 121 -1.47 97.84 -50.82
N GLU A 122 -0.15 97.71 -50.95
CA GLU A 122 0.56 96.50 -50.58
C GLU A 122 0.61 96.32 -49.06
N LEU A 123 0.99 97.37 -48.32
CA LEU A 123 1.02 97.33 -46.86
C LEU A 123 -0.37 97.04 -46.28
N LYS A 124 -1.43 97.58 -46.89
CA LYS A 124 -2.81 97.31 -46.49
C LYS A 124 -3.22 95.85 -46.70
N ALA A 125 -2.82 95.24 -47.81
CA ALA A 125 -3.06 93.83 -48.06
C ALA A 125 -2.35 92.95 -47.01
N VAL A 126 -1.12 93.31 -46.63
CA VAL A 126 -0.36 92.58 -45.61
C VAL A 126 -1.01 92.65 -44.22
N VAL A 127 -1.47 93.84 -43.80
CA VAL A 127 -2.14 94.01 -42.51
C VAL A 127 -3.48 93.28 -42.49
N GLN A 128 -4.24 93.30 -43.58
CA GLN A 128 -5.49 92.54 -43.66
C GLN A 128 -5.24 91.03 -43.52
N GLN A 129 -4.23 90.50 -44.23
CA GLN A 129 -3.83 89.09 -44.12
C GLN A 129 -3.39 88.73 -42.70
N ALA A 130 -2.70 89.63 -42.01
CA ALA A 130 -2.29 89.45 -40.62
C ALA A 130 -3.51 89.34 -39.67
N VAL A 131 -4.51 90.23 -39.81
CA VAL A 131 -5.73 90.18 -38.99
C VAL A 131 -6.54 88.90 -39.23
N ASP A 132 -6.68 88.47 -40.49
CA ASP A 132 -7.39 87.24 -40.81
C ASP A 132 -6.70 86.02 -40.17
N THR A 133 -5.36 86.01 -40.16
CA THR A 133 -4.56 84.97 -39.51
C THR A 133 -4.75 84.96 -37.99
N HIS A 134 -4.78 86.13 -37.35
CA HIS A 134 -5.05 86.27 -35.91
C HIS A 134 -6.40 85.64 -35.51
N ASN A 135 -7.46 85.95 -36.26
CA ASN A 135 -8.81 85.46 -35.98
C ASN A 135 -8.89 83.93 -36.07
N VAL A 136 -8.25 83.34 -37.09
CA VAL A 136 -8.19 81.88 -37.26
C VAL A 136 -7.46 81.20 -36.10
N LEU A 137 -6.34 81.78 -35.65
CA LEU A 137 -5.57 81.23 -34.52
C LEU A 137 -6.35 81.29 -33.20
N GLN A 138 -7.08 82.38 -32.93
CA GLN A 138 -7.91 82.49 -31.73
C GLN A 138 -9.03 81.45 -31.72
N ALA A 139 -9.79 81.34 -32.82
CA ALA A 139 -10.89 80.38 -32.91
C ALA A 139 -10.41 78.93 -32.73
N ARG A 140 -9.30 78.58 -33.38
CA ARG A 140 -8.71 77.24 -33.29
C ARG A 140 -8.20 76.92 -31.88
N THR A 141 -7.58 77.89 -31.20
CA THR A 141 -7.10 77.71 -29.82
C THR A 141 -8.25 77.47 -28.84
N GLN A 142 -9.37 78.19 -28.99
CA GLN A 142 -10.56 77.98 -28.16
C GLN A 142 -11.19 76.60 -28.39
N GLU A 143 -11.28 76.17 -29.64
CA GLU A 143 -11.79 74.84 -30.00
C GLU A 143 -10.92 73.72 -29.42
N LEU A 144 -9.59 73.83 -29.55
CA LEU A 144 -8.64 72.88 -28.97
C LEU A 144 -8.76 72.79 -27.44
N ASN A 145 -8.88 73.92 -26.74
CA ASN A 145 -9.06 73.92 -25.29
C ASN A 145 -10.37 73.24 -24.87
N ARG A 146 -11.45 73.40 -25.64
CA ARG A 146 -12.73 72.72 -25.38
C ARG A 146 -12.60 71.20 -25.55
N VAL A 147 -11.99 70.75 -26.63
CA VAL A 147 -11.75 69.32 -26.90
C VAL A 147 -10.83 68.71 -25.83
N LEU A 148 -9.76 69.41 -25.45
CA LEU A 148 -8.84 68.97 -24.41
C LEU A 148 -9.53 68.82 -23.05
N ARG A 149 -10.38 69.78 -22.66
CA ARG A 149 -11.18 69.68 -21.41
C ARG A 149 -12.11 68.47 -21.45
N GLN A 150 -12.75 68.18 -22.59
CA GLN A 150 -13.61 67.01 -22.76
C GLN A 150 -12.83 65.69 -22.63
N GLU A 151 -11.67 65.55 -23.29
CA GLU A 151 -10.84 64.33 -23.18
C GLU A 151 -10.29 64.14 -21.77
N THR A 152 -9.90 65.21 -21.08
CA THR A 152 -9.37 65.13 -19.71
C THR A 152 -10.41 64.58 -18.75
N LEU A 153 -11.66 65.03 -18.86
CA LEU A 153 -12.77 64.54 -18.02
C LEU A 153 -13.14 63.08 -18.31
N LEU A 154 -13.18 62.70 -19.58
CA LEU A 154 -13.40 61.30 -19.98
C LEU A 154 -12.31 60.39 -19.41
N ASN A 155 -11.05 60.82 -19.47
CA ASN A 155 -9.92 60.08 -18.92
C ASN A 155 -9.98 59.98 -17.40
N ALA A 156 -10.35 61.06 -16.69
CA ALA A 156 -10.49 61.05 -15.24
C ALA A 156 -11.54 60.04 -14.77
N VAL A 157 -12.75 60.06 -15.36
CA VAL A 157 -13.81 59.10 -15.01
C VAL A 157 -13.38 57.66 -15.35
N THR A 158 -12.74 57.45 -16.49
CA THR A 158 -12.22 56.12 -16.89
C THR A 158 -11.11 55.62 -15.95
N GLN A 159 -10.28 56.52 -15.42
CA GLN A 159 -9.22 56.17 -14.47
C GLN A 159 -9.82 55.83 -13.10
N THR A 160 -10.79 56.61 -12.63
CA THR A 160 -11.58 56.31 -11.41
C THR A 160 -12.25 54.94 -11.50
N ILE A 161 -12.84 54.61 -12.66
CA ILE A 161 -13.43 53.30 -12.95
C ILE A 161 -12.39 52.18 -12.81
N ARG A 162 -11.16 52.39 -13.30
CA ARG A 162 -10.09 51.38 -13.20
C ARG A 162 -9.52 51.22 -11.79
N SER A 163 -9.58 52.26 -10.96
CA SER A 163 -8.95 52.26 -9.63
C SER A 163 -9.86 51.79 -8.49
N ALA A 164 -11.19 51.80 -8.67
CA ALA A 164 -12.11 51.43 -7.60
C ALA A 164 -12.12 49.91 -7.35
N GLN A 165 -11.99 49.49 -6.09
CA GLN A 165 -12.04 48.06 -5.70
C GLN A 165 -13.44 47.57 -5.34
N THR A 166 -14.32 48.48 -4.92
CA THR A 166 -15.71 48.14 -4.58
C THR A 166 -16.68 49.09 -5.27
N SER A 167 -17.90 48.59 -5.49
CA SER A 167 -18.99 49.36 -6.10
C SER A 167 -19.33 50.65 -5.32
N GLN A 168 -19.21 50.63 -3.99
CA GLN A 168 -19.44 51.82 -3.15
C GLN A 168 -18.39 52.91 -3.36
N GLN A 169 -17.11 52.55 -3.37
CA GLN A 169 -16.01 53.49 -3.62
C GLN A 169 -16.15 54.11 -5.02
N MET A 170 -16.52 53.30 -6.01
CA MET A 170 -16.76 53.77 -7.38
C MET A 170 -17.84 54.85 -7.44
N LEU A 171 -19.01 54.62 -6.81
CA LEU A 171 -20.12 55.57 -6.81
C LEU A 171 -19.76 56.91 -6.14
N GLN A 172 -19.08 56.85 -4.99
CA GLN A 172 -18.64 58.05 -4.28
C GLN A 172 -17.68 58.90 -5.12
N THR A 173 -16.64 58.27 -5.70
CA THR A 173 -15.64 59.01 -6.49
C THR A 173 -16.23 59.52 -7.80
N ILE A 174 -17.20 58.84 -8.41
CA ILE A 174 -17.93 59.36 -9.58
C ILE A 174 -18.71 60.63 -9.21
N ALA A 175 -19.42 60.62 -8.08
CA ALA A 175 -20.16 61.81 -7.61
C ALA A 175 -19.22 63.00 -7.40
N GLU A 176 -18.07 62.78 -6.76
CA GLU A 176 -17.04 63.82 -6.52
C GLU A 176 -16.41 64.33 -7.82
N THR A 177 -16.04 63.44 -8.72
CA THR A 177 -15.38 63.80 -9.99
C THR A 177 -16.32 64.61 -10.88
N LEU A 178 -17.58 64.19 -11.01
CA LEU A 178 -18.57 64.88 -11.83
C LEU A 178 -19.02 66.20 -11.20
N GLY A 179 -19.22 66.22 -9.88
CA GLY A 179 -19.59 67.43 -9.16
C GLY A 179 -18.54 68.54 -9.31
N SER A 180 -17.27 68.19 -9.12
CA SER A 180 -16.16 69.14 -9.31
C SER A 180 -15.98 69.56 -10.77
N ALA A 181 -16.05 68.62 -11.72
CA ALA A 181 -15.81 68.88 -13.14
C ALA A 181 -16.80 69.85 -13.78
N PHE A 182 -18.07 69.75 -13.39
CA PHE A 182 -19.16 70.59 -13.89
C PHE A 182 -19.34 71.87 -13.08
N GLU A 183 -18.56 72.08 -12.01
CA GLU A 183 -18.61 73.27 -11.14
C GLU A 183 -20.02 73.49 -10.58
N VAL A 184 -20.65 72.42 -10.07
CA VAL A 184 -21.99 72.46 -9.47
C VAL A 184 -21.92 72.47 -7.96
N ASP A 185 -22.96 73.00 -7.30
CA ASP A 185 -23.01 73.09 -5.85
C ASP A 185 -23.23 71.72 -5.20
N TYR A 186 -24.10 70.89 -5.78
CA TYR A 186 -24.34 69.52 -5.30
C TYR A 186 -24.40 68.51 -6.45
N CYS A 187 -23.90 67.30 -6.20
CA CYS A 187 -24.00 66.16 -7.09
C CYS A 187 -24.37 64.93 -6.28
N VAL A 188 -25.37 64.15 -6.73
CA VAL A 188 -25.92 63.02 -5.98
C VAL A 188 -26.10 61.82 -6.89
N ILE A 189 -25.71 60.63 -6.43
CA ILE A 189 -25.92 59.36 -7.12
C ILE A 189 -26.65 58.39 -6.20
N LYS A 190 -27.74 57.82 -6.70
CA LYS A 190 -28.56 56.83 -5.98
C LYS A 190 -28.69 55.54 -6.79
N PRO A 191 -28.20 54.39 -6.29
CA PRO A 191 -28.35 53.10 -6.96
C PRO A 191 -29.76 52.52 -6.78
N PHE A 192 -30.28 51.88 -7.83
CA PHE A 192 -31.61 51.24 -7.83
C PHE A 192 -31.58 49.72 -8.11
N TYR A 193 -30.44 49.19 -8.58
CA TYR A 193 -30.31 47.79 -9.00
C TYR A 193 -29.91 46.80 -7.88
N ALA A 194 -28.99 47.17 -6.98
CA ALA A 194 -28.44 46.27 -5.96
C ALA A 194 -29.29 46.25 -4.66
N VAL A 195 -29.78 45.07 -4.25
CA VAL A 195 -30.68 44.88 -3.08
C VAL A 195 -30.08 45.44 -1.78
N ASP A 196 -28.78 45.23 -1.55
CA ASP A 196 -28.09 45.66 -0.32
C ASP A 196 -27.76 47.16 -0.27
N LEU A 197 -27.79 47.85 -1.41
CA LEU A 197 -27.40 49.27 -1.53
C LEU A 197 -28.56 50.20 -1.87
N LYS A 198 -29.79 49.69 -2.02
CA LYS A 198 -30.98 50.49 -2.34
C LYS A 198 -31.25 51.64 -1.37
N GLN A 199 -30.70 51.58 -0.16
CA GLN A 199 -30.84 52.61 0.87
C GLN A 199 -29.63 53.57 0.96
N SER A 200 -28.55 53.33 0.21
CA SER A 200 -27.32 54.13 0.28
C SER A 200 -27.28 55.17 -0.83
N SER A 201 -27.12 56.46 -0.50
CA SER A 201 -26.92 57.54 -1.47
C SER A 201 -25.51 58.11 -1.34
N PHE A 202 -24.93 58.54 -2.45
CA PHE A 202 -23.57 59.07 -2.53
C PHE A 202 -23.63 60.50 -3.05
N ALA A 203 -22.93 61.43 -2.42
CA ALA A 203 -23.04 62.84 -2.79
C ALA A 203 -21.71 63.59 -2.72
N TYR A 204 -21.68 64.70 -3.46
CA TYR A 204 -20.64 65.72 -3.47
C TYR A 204 -21.28 67.09 -3.20
N SER A 205 -20.58 67.91 -2.42
CA SER A 205 -20.93 69.31 -2.12
C SER A 205 -19.71 70.20 -2.38
N ALA A 206 -19.93 71.37 -2.98
CA ALA A 206 -18.87 72.36 -3.22
C ALA A 206 -18.41 73.07 -1.95
N ASP A 207 -19.29 73.26 -0.96
CA ASP A 207 -18.97 73.81 0.36
C ASP A 207 -18.61 72.65 1.30
N SER A 208 -17.32 72.46 1.59
CA SER A 208 -16.81 71.37 2.43
C SER A 208 -17.18 71.49 3.92
N ALA A 209 -17.88 72.55 4.32
CA ALA A 209 -18.27 72.83 5.71
C ALA A 209 -19.59 72.16 6.14
N GLU A 210 -20.40 71.64 5.21
CA GLU A 210 -21.73 71.06 5.47
C GLU A 210 -21.77 69.53 5.25
N SER A 211 -20.84 68.78 5.87
CA SER A 211 -20.88 67.30 5.88
C SER A 211 -21.71 66.77 7.05
N GLU A 212 -23.01 67.08 7.09
CA GLU A 212 -23.95 66.46 8.04
C GLU A 212 -24.71 65.30 7.39
N PRO A 213 -24.94 64.16 8.08
CA PRO A 213 -25.76 63.05 7.57
C PRO A 213 -27.17 63.49 7.14
N GLN A 214 -27.71 64.54 7.77
CA GLN A 214 -29.00 65.13 7.41
C GLN A 214 -29.01 65.75 6.01
N LEU A 215 -27.89 66.32 5.54
CA LEU A 215 -27.79 66.89 4.20
C LEU A 215 -27.80 65.79 3.13
N LEU A 216 -27.14 64.65 3.41
CA LEU A 216 -27.17 63.48 2.53
C LEU A 216 -28.58 62.88 2.41
N ASP A 217 -29.31 62.79 3.51
CA ASP A 217 -30.70 62.30 3.51
C ASP A 217 -31.65 63.24 2.75
N GLN A 218 -31.43 64.56 2.85
CA GLN A 218 -32.20 65.55 2.07
C GLN A 218 -31.87 65.47 0.57
N LEU A 219 -30.58 65.37 0.22
CA LEU A 219 -30.12 65.18 -1.16
C LEU A 219 -30.59 63.83 -1.74
N ALA A 220 -30.68 62.77 -0.94
CA ALA A 220 -31.19 61.47 -1.39
C ALA A 220 -32.68 61.50 -1.79
N GLN A 221 -33.44 62.50 -1.29
CA GLN A 221 -34.84 62.73 -1.62
C GLN A 221 -35.03 63.52 -2.92
N THR A 222 -33.98 64.18 -3.43
CA THR A 222 -34.03 64.90 -4.72
C THR A 222 -33.88 63.96 -5.92
N VAL A 223 -33.59 62.68 -5.71
CA VAL A 223 -33.36 61.66 -6.74
C VAL A 223 -34.44 60.57 -6.69
N TRP A 224 -35.05 60.28 -7.85
CA TRP A 224 -36.09 59.27 -8.05
C TRP A 224 -35.80 58.36 -9.23
N GLU A 225 -36.57 57.27 -9.34
CA GLU A 225 -36.49 56.36 -10.47
C GLU A 225 -36.98 57.04 -11.75
N THR A 226 -36.06 57.32 -12.68
CA THR A 226 -36.36 57.86 -14.02
C THR A 226 -35.52 57.15 -15.07
N GLN A 227 -36.03 57.10 -16.30
CA GLN A 227 -35.35 56.51 -17.46
C GLN A 227 -35.01 57.54 -18.55
N GLN A 228 -35.33 58.81 -18.35
CA GLN A 228 -35.01 59.90 -19.27
C GLN A 228 -34.23 61.00 -18.57
N ILE A 229 -33.50 61.80 -19.36
CA ILE A 229 -32.80 62.97 -18.82
C ILE A 229 -33.83 64.07 -18.60
N GLU A 230 -33.88 64.60 -17.39
CA GLU A 230 -34.81 65.65 -17.00
C GLU A 230 -34.03 66.92 -16.62
N ILE A 231 -34.32 68.02 -17.32
CA ILE A 231 -33.78 69.35 -16.99
C ILE A 231 -34.89 70.07 -16.24
N LEU A 232 -34.60 70.44 -15.01
CA LEU A 232 -35.59 70.95 -14.07
C LEU A 232 -35.23 72.36 -13.66
N ASP A 233 -36.16 73.26 -13.93
CA ASP A 233 -36.34 74.47 -13.13
C ASP A 233 -37.25 74.11 -11.96
N PRO A 234 -36.77 74.10 -10.70
CA PRO A 234 -37.58 73.67 -9.55
C PRO A 234 -38.87 74.46 -9.39
N ASP A 235 -38.85 75.78 -9.67
CA ASP A 235 -40.00 76.66 -9.44
C ASP A 235 -41.12 76.44 -10.49
N GLU A 236 -40.79 76.01 -11.71
CA GLU A 236 -41.78 75.68 -12.76
C GLU A 236 -42.11 74.18 -12.84
N SER A 237 -41.11 73.31 -12.71
CA SER A 237 -41.22 71.87 -13.03
C SER A 237 -41.75 71.03 -11.86
N LEU A 238 -41.58 71.48 -10.62
CA LEU A 238 -41.95 70.74 -9.40
C LEU A 238 -43.09 71.41 -8.60
N ALA A 239 -43.85 72.33 -9.20
CA ALA A 239 -44.85 73.17 -8.52
C ALA A 239 -45.91 72.42 -7.68
N ASN A 240 -46.21 71.15 -8.01
CA ASN A 240 -47.19 70.30 -7.29
C ASN A 240 -46.54 69.10 -6.58
N ASP A 241 -45.21 69.06 -6.49
CA ASP A 241 -44.46 67.92 -5.98
C ASP A 241 -43.98 68.15 -4.53
N PRO A 242 -44.14 67.17 -3.61
CA PRO A 242 -43.62 67.31 -2.24
C PRO A 242 -42.10 67.56 -2.18
N ARG A 243 -41.36 67.21 -3.23
CA ARG A 243 -39.91 67.42 -3.34
C ARG A 243 -39.53 68.89 -3.51
N LEU A 244 -40.45 69.76 -3.95
CA LEU A 244 -40.20 71.20 -4.08
C LEU A 244 -39.72 71.82 -2.76
N ALA A 245 -40.28 71.36 -1.62
CA ALA A 245 -39.88 71.82 -0.30
C ALA A 245 -38.38 71.52 0.00
N VAL A 246 -37.88 70.38 -0.47
CA VAL A 246 -36.47 69.98 -0.31
C VAL A 246 -35.56 70.80 -1.24
N TYR A 247 -35.97 71.01 -2.50
CA TYR A 247 -35.24 71.87 -3.45
C TYR A 247 -35.13 73.32 -2.96
N GLN A 248 -36.21 73.86 -2.37
CA GLN A 248 -36.22 75.20 -1.78
C GLN A 248 -35.38 75.30 -0.51
N ALA A 249 -35.42 74.27 0.36
CA ALA A 249 -34.60 74.22 1.57
C ALA A 249 -33.08 74.23 1.25
N LEU A 250 -32.68 73.55 0.18
CA LEU A 250 -31.30 73.50 -0.31
C LEU A 250 -30.93 74.67 -1.25
N GLY A 251 -31.87 75.57 -1.54
CA GLY A 251 -31.64 76.74 -2.41
C GLY A 251 -31.32 76.40 -3.87
N ILE A 252 -31.72 75.22 -4.34
CA ILE A 252 -31.46 74.74 -5.70
C ILE A 252 -32.35 75.52 -6.67
N ARG A 253 -31.73 76.11 -7.70
CA ARG A 253 -32.40 76.90 -8.75
C ARG A 253 -32.40 76.24 -10.11
N SER A 254 -31.49 75.31 -10.37
CA SER A 254 -31.50 74.51 -11.59
C SER A 254 -30.92 73.12 -11.32
N SER A 255 -31.48 72.11 -11.97
CA SER A 255 -31.10 70.72 -11.78
C SER A 255 -31.13 69.96 -13.10
N ILE A 256 -30.20 69.02 -13.27
CA ILE A 256 -30.25 68.03 -14.33
C ILE A 256 -30.16 66.63 -13.71
N VAL A 257 -31.15 65.80 -14.02
CA VAL A 257 -31.26 64.43 -13.54
C VAL A 257 -31.00 63.49 -14.72
N VAL A 258 -30.04 62.59 -14.56
CA VAL A 258 -29.54 61.71 -15.61
C VAL A 258 -29.56 60.25 -15.14
N PRO A 259 -30.26 59.36 -15.85
CA PRO A 259 -30.30 57.95 -15.51
C PRO A 259 -29.02 57.25 -15.98
N LEU A 260 -28.43 56.42 -15.12
CA LEU A 260 -27.32 55.53 -15.47
C LEU A 260 -27.90 54.21 -15.98
N LEU A 261 -28.13 54.13 -17.29
CA LEU A 261 -28.71 52.97 -17.96
C LEU A 261 -27.62 52.07 -18.58
N CYS A 262 -27.65 50.78 -18.27
CA CYS A 262 -26.85 49.76 -18.95
C CYS A 262 -27.79 48.71 -19.53
N LYS A 263 -27.76 48.45 -20.84
CA LYS A 263 -28.65 47.50 -21.53
C LYS A 263 -30.15 47.67 -21.20
N GLN A 264 -30.62 48.91 -21.07
CA GLN A 264 -32.00 49.28 -20.72
C GLN A 264 -32.39 48.99 -19.25
N GLU A 265 -31.47 48.53 -18.41
CA GLU A 265 -31.68 48.42 -16.97
C GLU A 265 -31.16 49.67 -16.25
N LEU A 266 -31.92 50.16 -15.27
CA LEU A 266 -31.55 51.30 -14.45
C LEU A 266 -30.60 50.86 -13.33
N MET A 267 -29.33 51.23 -13.47
CA MET A 267 -28.30 50.94 -12.49
C MET A 267 -28.40 51.91 -11.30
N ALA A 268 -28.39 53.21 -11.61
CA ALA A 268 -28.47 54.31 -10.65
C ALA A 268 -29.01 55.57 -11.34
N VAL A 269 -29.33 56.59 -10.56
CA VAL A 269 -29.70 57.92 -11.07
C VAL A 269 -28.72 58.95 -10.50
N LEU A 270 -28.19 59.80 -11.37
CA LEU A 270 -27.28 60.90 -11.07
C LEU A 270 -28.05 62.22 -11.17
N ALA A 271 -27.92 63.10 -10.19
CA ALA A 271 -28.47 64.45 -10.24
C ALA A 271 -27.37 65.48 -9.98
N LEU A 272 -27.32 66.54 -10.78
CA LEU A 272 -26.44 67.69 -10.60
C LEU A 272 -27.30 68.93 -10.32
N HIS A 273 -27.00 69.63 -9.24
CA HIS A 273 -27.78 70.75 -8.74
C HIS A 273 -26.93 72.01 -8.65
N GLN A 274 -27.45 73.12 -9.17
CA GLN A 274 -26.90 74.46 -8.96
C GLN A 274 -27.81 75.23 -8.01
N ALA A 275 -27.22 75.77 -6.95
CA ALA A 275 -27.83 76.64 -5.98
C ALA A 275 -27.52 78.12 -6.28
N ARG A 276 -28.32 79.02 -5.72
CA ARG A 276 -28.10 80.49 -5.71
C ARG A 276 -28.24 81.23 -7.07
N GLN A 277 -27.95 80.60 -8.21
CA GLN A 277 -28.10 81.20 -9.55
C GLN A 277 -28.74 80.23 -10.55
N GLU A 278 -29.52 80.76 -11.50
CA GLU A 278 -30.03 79.99 -12.64
C GLU A 278 -28.91 79.70 -13.63
N ARG A 279 -28.71 78.42 -13.94
CA ARG A 279 -27.72 77.97 -14.93
C ARG A 279 -28.42 77.29 -16.11
N PRO A 280 -28.38 77.87 -17.32
CA PRO A 280 -28.84 77.16 -18.51
C PRO A 280 -27.85 76.06 -18.88
N TRP A 281 -28.34 74.82 -19.00
CA TRP A 281 -27.55 73.68 -19.45
C TRP A 281 -27.41 73.71 -20.98
N ASP A 282 -26.18 73.83 -21.47
CA ASP A 282 -25.93 73.86 -22.92
C ASP A 282 -26.00 72.44 -23.53
N GLU A 283 -26.31 72.34 -24.84
CA GLU A 283 -26.39 71.03 -25.49
C GLU A 283 -25.06 70.26 -25.48
N SER A 284 -23.92 70.94 -25.37
CA SER A 284 -22.61 70.28 -25.33
C SER A 284 -22.31 69.64 -23.98
N GLN A 285 -22.77 70.26 -22.89
CA GLN A 285 -22.73 69.77 -21.52
C GLN A 285 -23.68 68.57 -21.36
N ILE A 286 -24.90 68.66 -21.91
CA ILE A 286 -25.85 67.55 -21.89
C ILE A 286 -25.28 66.34 -22.64
N ARG A 287 -24.71 66.54 -23.85
CA ARG A 287 -24.06 65.46 -24.61
C ARG A 287 -22.87 64.84 -23.87
N LEU A 288 -22.04 65.66 -23.24
CA LEU A 288 -20.90 65.19 -22.44
C LEU A 288 -21.37 64.39 -21.23
N LEU A 289 -22.33 64.91 -20.47
CA LEU A 289 -22.88 64.26 -19.28
C LEU A 289 -23.56 62.93 -19.63
N THR A 290 -24.30 62.87 -20.75
CA THR A 290 -24.90 61.63 -21.26
C THR A 290 -23.83 60.58 -21.58
N THR A 291 -22.71 61.01 -22.18
CA THR A 291 -21.59 60.12 -22.51
C THR A 291 -20.91 59.59 -21.24
N LEU A 292 -20.67 60.46 -20.26
CA LEU A 292 -20.08 60.10 -18.97
C LEU A 292 -21.00 59.17 -18.16
N ALA A 293 -22.31 59.46 -18.15
CA ALA A 293 -23.32 58.62 -17.52
C ALA A 293 -23.36 57.21 -18.14
N GLY A 294 -23.28 57.09 -19.46
CA GLY A 294 -23.21 55.79 -20.13
C GLY A 294 -21.95 54.99 -19.74
N GLN A 295 -20.79 55.65 -19.62
CA GLN A 295 -19.55 55.01 -19.18
C GLN A 295 -19.61 54.58 -17.71
N ALA A 296 -20.14 55.43 -16.83
CA ALA A 296 -20.36 55.11 -15.43
C ALA A 296 -21.34 53.93 -15.26
N ALA A 297 -22.45 53.91 -16.01
CA ALA A 297 -23.43 52.82 -15.98
C ALA A 297 -22.81 51.47 -16.41
N LEU A 298 -21.99 51.48 -17.47
CA LEU A 298 -21.28 50.29 -17.94
C LEU A 298 -20.30 49.76 -16.88
N ALA A 299 -19.52 50.65 -16.27
CA ALA A 299 -18.56 50.30 -15.24
C ALA A 299 -19.23 49.69 -14.00
N LEU A 300 -20.30 50.31 -13.51
CA LEU A 300 -21.07 49.81 -12.36
C LEU A 300 -21.63 48.41 -12.63
N SER A 301 -22.17 48.18 -13.83
CA SER A 301 -22.67 46.87 -14.25
C SER A 301 -21.57 45.79 -14.24
N GLN A 302 -20.36 46.13 -14.70
CA GLN A 302 -19.22 45.22 -14.71
C GLN A 302 -18.74 44.89 -13.29
N THR A 303 -18.57 45.90 -12.43
CA THR A 303 -18.11 45.71 -11.05
C THR A 303 -19.12 44.90 -10.24
N TRP A 304 -20.42 45.18 -10.34
CA TRP A 304 -21.44 44.37 -9.67
C TRP A 304 -21.48 42.93 -10.18
N THR A 305 -21.30 42.71 -11.48
CA THR A 305 -21.23 41.36 -12.04
C THR A 305 -20.01 40.61 -11.50
N TYR A 306 -18.86 41.28 -11.42
CA TYR A 306 -17.63 40.72 -10.89
C TYR A 306 -17.75 40.36 -9.41
N GLU A 307 -18.24 41.27 -8.55
CA GLU A 307 -18.49 41.02 -7.13
C GLU A 307 -19.42 39.83 -6.92
N ARG A 308 -20.48 39.71 -7.75
CA ARG A 308 -21.42 38.59 -7.71
C ARG A 308 -20.76 37.27 -8.11
N VAL A 309 -19.97 37.24 -9.18
CA VAL A 309 -19.23 36.05 -9.62
C VAL A 309 -18.22 35.61 -8.55
N GLN A 310 -17.52 36.55 -7.94
CA GLN A 310 -16.55 36.26 -6.88
C GLN A 310 -17.23 35.65 -5.64
N SER A 311 -18.38 36.19 -5.21
CA SER A 311 -19.17 35.63 -4.11
C SER A 311 -19.64 34.20 -4.41
N LEU A 312 -20.14 33.96 -5.62
CA LEU A 312 -20.54 32.62 -6.06
C LEU A 312 -19.35 31.64 -6.11
N ALA A 313 -18.20 32.07 -6.60
CA ALA A 313 -17.00 31.25 -6.65
C ALA A 313 -16.46 30.89 -5.26
N GLN A 314 -16.45 31.85 -4.32
CA GLN A 314 -16.07 31.59 -2.92
C GLN A 314 -16.97 30.54 -2.27
N ARG A 315 -18.29 30.62 -2.54
CA ARG A 315 -19.27 29.61 -2.08
C ARG A 315 -18.98 28.22 -2.66
N GLU A 316 -18.69 28.15 -3.96
CA GLU A 316 -18.38 26.88 -4.63
C GLU A 316 -17.09 26.24 -4.10
N VAL A 317 -16.05 27.05 -3.86
CA VAL A 317 -14.79 26.59 -3.24
C VAL A 317 -15.04 26.03 -1.84
N LEU A 318 -15.86 26.71 -1.03
CA LEU A 318 -16.17 26.27 0.32
C LEU A 318 -16.92 24.92 0.32
N ILE A 319 -17.93 24.77 -0.55
CA ILE A 319 -18.64 23.49 -0.73
C ILE A 319 -17.68 22.40 -1.17
N ASN A 320 -16.84 22.65 -2.18
CA ASN A 320 -15.87 21.67 -2.68
C ASN A 320 -14.84 21.27 -1.62
N THR A 321 -14.39 22.21 -0.78
CA THR A 321 -13.46 21.93 0.33
C THR A 321 -14.10 20.97 1.34
N ILE A 322 -15.37 21.21 1.71
CA ILE A 322 -16.13 20.33 2.61
C ILE A 322 -16.36 18.96 1.95
N THR A 323 -16.74 18.93 0.67
CA THR A 323 -16.93 17.68 -0.08
C THR A 323 -15.63 16.87 -0.20
N GLN A 324 -14.49 17.52 -0.42
CA GLN A 324 -13.19 16.85 -0.40
C GLN A 324 -12.88 16.28 0.98
N ALA A 325 -13.09 17.04 2.05
CA ALA A 325 -12.89 16.54 3.42
C ALA A 325 -13.77 15.32 3.73
N ILE A 326 -15.01 15.29 3.23
CA ILE A 326 -15.92 14.15 3.34
C ILE A 326 -15.38 12.90 2.61
N HIS A 327 -14.73 13.07 1.47
CA HIS A 327 -14.24 11.95 0.64
C HIS A 327 -12.86 11.40 1.02
N VAL A 328 -12.10 12.08 1.91
CA VAL A 328 -10.76 11.63 2.30
C VAL A 328 -10.79 10.38 3.17
N SER A 329 -11.82 10.20 3.99
CA SER A 329 -11.97 9.02 4.85
C SER A 329 -13.20 8.20 4.47
N LEU A 330 -13.10 6.88 4.64
CA LEU A 330 -14.22 5.96 4.52
C LEU A 330 -14.76 5.56 5.90
N ASP A 331 -14.16 6.05 7.00
CA ASP A 331 -14.67 5.82 8.35
C ASP A 331 -15.79 6.84 8.66
N PRO A 332 -17.03 6.38 8.89
CA PRO A 332 -18.14 7.26 9.25
C PRO A 332 -17.82 8.22 10.40
N LYS A 333 -17.04 7.79 11.40
CA LYS A 333 -16.71 8.64 12.56
C LYS A 333 -15.85 9.86 12.18
N GLU A 334 -14.86 9.64 11.33
CA GLU A 334 -13.99 10.73 10.84
C GLU A 334 -14.76 11.67 9.91
N ILE A 335 -15.64 11.12 9.06
CA ILE A 335 -16.51 11.90 8.18
C ILE A 335 -17.42 12.83 9.00
N PHE A 336 -18.07 12.32 10.05
CA PHE A 336 -19.01 13.12 10.85
C PHE A 336 -18.33 14.25 11.60
N ALA A 337 -17.17 13.99 12.21
CA ALA A 337 -16.38 15.01 12.90
C ALA A 337 -15.91 16.11 11.93
N ALA A 338 -15.44 15.73 10.74
CA ALA A 338 -15.01 16.68 9.72
C ALA A 338 -16.16 17.58 9.24
N ILE A 339 -17.35 17.01 8.99
CA ILE A 339 -18.53 17.78 8.58
C ILE A 339 -18.91 18.82 9.64
N THR A 340 -19.04 18.40 10.91
CA THR A 340 -19.47 19.32 11.98
C THR A 340 -18.45 20.41 12.24
N GLN A 341 -17.15 20.09 12.18
CA GLN A 341 -16.08 21.06 12.37
C GLN A 341 -16.04 22.10 11.25
N GLN A 342 -16.06 21.66 9.99
CA GLN A 342 -15.99 22.57 8.84
C GLN A 342 -17.22 23.47 8.73
N LEU A 343 -18.43 22.94 8.97
CA LEU A 343 -19.65 23.74 9.00
C LEU A 343 -19.65 24.73 10.16
N GLY A 344 -19.21 24.29 11.34
CA GLY A 344 -19.11 25.13 12.54
C GLY A 344 -18.21 26.35 12.33
N GLN A 345 -17.02 26.13 11.76
CA GLN A 345 -16.05 27.17 11.47
C GLN A 345 -16.49 28.10 10.32
N ALA A 346 -17.04 27.54 9.25
CA ALA A 346 -17.45 28.31 8.06
C ALA A 346 -18.57 29.31 8.34
N LEU A 347 -19.53 28.94 9.19
CA LEU A 347 -20.68 29.79 9.54
C LEU A 347 -20.47 30.58 10.85
N GLN A 348 -19.36 30.36 11.54
CA GLN A 348 -19.03 30.96 12.83
C GLN A 348 -20.20 30.80 13.83
N VAL A 349 -20.68 29.56 13.97
CA VAL A 349 -21.76 29.22 14.91
C VAL A 349 -21.19 28.71 16.23
N ASP A 350 -21.94 28.87 17.31
CA ASP A 350 -21.50 28.44 18.65
C ASP A 350 -21.46 26.91 18.76
N SER A 351 -22.40 26.19 18.14
CA SER A 351 -22.38 24.73 18.11
C SER A 351 -23.00 24.14 16.84
N CYS A 352 -22.43 23.03 16.36
CA CYS A 352 -22.92 22.25 15.22
C CYS A 352 -22.95 20.75 15.59
N ALA A 353 -24.11 20.11 15.47
CA ALA A 353 -24.28 18.68 15.71
C ALA A 353 -24.79 17.95 14.47
N LEU A 354 -24.26 16.76 14.20
CA LEU A 354 -24.77 15.83 13.19
C LEU A 354 -25.35 14.61 13.91
N SER A 355 -26.57 14.26 13.55
CA SER A 355 -27.30 13.17 14.19
C SER A 355 -27.92 12.25 13.17
N LEU A 356 -27.85 10.94 13.42
CA LEU A 356 -28.47 9.90 12.60
C LEU A 356 -29.71 9.38 13.30
N TRP A 357 -30.81 9.29 12.54
CA TRP A 357 -32.09 8.79 13.01
C TRP A 357 -33.05 8.62 11.83
N THR A 358 -33.97 7.68 11.98
CA THR A 358 -35.06 7.38 11.06
C THR A 358 -36.41 7.57 11.76
N GLU A 359 -37.50 7.57 11.00
CA GLU A 359 -38.87 7.65 11.55
C GLU A 359 -39.21 6.49 12.51
N GLN A 360 -38.50 5.36 12.40
CA GLN A 360 -38.72 4.18 13.24
C GLN A 360 -37.95 4.23 14.56
N ASP A 361 -36.98 5.13 14.70
CA ASP A 361 -36.12 5.20 15.87
C ASP A 361 -36.80 5.93 17.04
N GLN A 362 -36.59 5.43 18.25
CA GLN A 362 -37.17 6.04 19.44
C GLN A 362 -36.42 7.30 19.87
N PHE A 363 -35.10 7.36 19.64
CA PHE A 363 -34.20 8.43 20.09
C PHE A 363 -33.25 8.85 18.96
N VAL A 364 -32.79 10.10 19.03
CA VAL A 364 -31.78 10.64 18.11
C VAL A 364 -30.38 10.24 18.59
N GLN A 365 -29.57 9.69 17.69
CA GLN A 365 -28.17 9.38 17.96
C GLN A 365 -27.26 10.50 17.45
N CYS A 366 -26.56 11.18 18.37
CA CYS A 366 -25.53 12.14 18.00
C CYS A 366 -24.25 11.41 17.58
N VAL A 367 -23.75 11.71 16.39
CA VAL A 367 -22.57 11.04 15.81
C VAL A 367 -21.41 11.99 15.51
N GLY A 368 -21.65 13.31 15.57
CA GLY A 368 -20.63 14.35 15.45
C GLY A 368 -21.07 15.62 16.16
N LEU A 369 -20.13 16.31 16.80
CA LEU A 369 -20.36 17.55 17.53
C LEU A 369 -19.17 18.50 17.34
N TYR A 370 -19.48 19.76 17.12
CA TYR A 370 -18.57 20.90 17.18
C TYR A 370 -19.13 21.90 18.18
N ASP A 371 -18.26 22.39 19.06
CA ASP A 371 -18.58 23.42 20.05
C ASP A 371 -17.45 24.46 20.04
N ALA A 372 -17.80 25.74 19.85
CA ALA A 372 -16.85 26.84 19.82
C ALA A 372 -16.46 27.32 21.23
N LEU A 373 -17.26 26.99 22.26
CA LEU A 373 -17.08 27.43 23.65
C LEU A 373 -16.16 26.50 24.45
N ASP A 374 -15.92 25.28 23.97
CA ASP A 374 -14.95 24.34 24.53
C ASP A 374 -13.99 23.81 23.44
N PRO A 375 -12.86 24.51 23.18
CA PRO A 375 -11.91 24.14 22.14
C PRO A 375 -11.13 22.86 22.43
N ASP A 376 -11.13 22.35 23.67
CA ASP A 376 -10.46 21.09 24.03
C ASP A 376 -11.37 19.86 23.83
N ALA A 377 -12.66 20.07 23.50
CA ALA A 377 -13.58 19.02 23.04
C ALA A 377 -13.39 18.65 21.56
N ILE A 378 -12.26 19.05 20.96
CA ILE A 378 -11.86 18.63 19.61
C ILE A 378 -11.45 17.15 19.68
N ALA A 379 -12.39 16.31 19.28
CA ALA A 379 -12.39 14.84 19.36
C ALA A 379 -12.73 14.31 20.76
N PRO A 380 -13.85 13.57 20.94
CA PRO A 380 -13.93 12.70 22.10
C PRO A 380 -12.74 11.75 22.00
N ALA A 381 -11.97 11.61 23.09
CA ALA A 381 -11.19 10.41 23.28
C ALA A 381 -12.12 9.21 22.98
N PRO A 382 -11.66 8.12 22.36
CA PRO A 382 -12.50 7.01 21.89
C PRO A 382 -13.35 6.29 22.98
N ALA A 383 -13.35 6.81 24.22
CA ALA A 383 -14.01 6.29 25.40
C ALA A 383 -15.12 7.19 26.01
N ASP A 384 -15.30 8.45 25.59
CA ASP A 384 -16.42 9.27 26.11
C ASP A 384 -17.66 9.18 25.19
N PRO A 385 -18.83 8.75 25.70
CA PRO A 385 -20.03 8.65 24.89
C PRO A 385 -20.52 10.05 24.52
N LEU A 386 -20.72 10.27 23.21
CA LEU A 386 -21.40 11.47 22.72
C LEU A 386 -22.77 11.59 23.42
N PRO A 387 -23.18 12.80 23.80
CA PRO A 387 -24.45 13.04 24.47
C PRO A 387 -25.64 12.51 23.66
N ASN A 388 -26.40 11.59 24.26
CA ASN A 388 -27.58 10.97 23.66
C ASN A 388 -28.85 11.78 23.94
N SER A 389 -29.81 11.75 23.01
CA SER A 389 -31.10 12.41 23.20
C SER A 389 -31.86 11.80 24.38
N HIS A 390 -32.26 12.63 25.34
CA HIS A 390 -33.14 12.23 26.45
C HIS A 390 -34.64 12.29 26.08
N THR A 391 -34.96 12.95 24.97
CA THR A 391 -36.33 13.14 24.47
C THR A 391 -36.55 12.28 23.24
N THR A 392 -37.69 11.57 23.20
CA THR A 392 -38.04 10.73 22.04
C THR A 392 -38.39 11.58 20.83
N ILE A 393 -38.18 11.06 19.62
CA ILE A 393 -38.48 11.75 18.36
C ILE A 393 -39.97 12.15 18.27
N ALA A 394 -40.86 11.31 18.80
CA ALA A 394 -42.31 11.57 18.88
C ALA A 394 -42.68 12.79 19.74
N HIS A 395 -41.87 13.11 20.75
CA HIS A 395 -42.12 14.20 21.69
C HIS A 395 -41.29 15.46 21.38
N ASN A 396 -40.51 15.46 20.29
CA ASN A 396 -39.72 16.62 19.87
C ASN A 396 -40.45 17.40 18.76
N PRO A 397 -41.04 18.58 19.04
CA PRO A 397 -41.83 19.35 18.08
C PRO A 397 -41.02 19.87 16.89
N VAL A 398 -39.71 20.11 17.06
CA VAL A 398 -38.85 20.57 15.96
C VAL A 398 -38.55 19.44 14.98
N LEU A 399 -38.31 18.23 15.49
CA LEU A 399 -38.12 17.04 14.65
C LEU A 399 -39.42 16.57 13.99
N GLN A 400 -40.56 16.69 14.67
CA GLN A 400 -41.88 16.44 14.06
C GLN A 400 -42.15 17.40 12.90
N LYS A 401 -41.87 18.70 13.09
CA LYS A 401 -41.98 19.69 12.01
C LYS A 401 -41.01 19.38 10.85
N LEU A 402 -39.81 18.87 11.14
CA LEU A 402 -38.85 18.43 10.13
C LEU A 402 -39.37 17.23 9.33
N LEU A 403 -40.05 16.27 9.99
CA LEU A 403 -40.69 15.10 9.35
C LEU A 403 -41.88 15.50 8.46
N GLU A 404 -42.69 16.46 8.90
CA GLU A 404 -43.85 16.98 8.17
C GLU A 404 -43.44 17.76 6.91
N VAL A 405 -42.51 18.72 7.07
CA VAL A 405 -42.16 19.66 6.00
C VAL A 405 -41.05 19.11 5.10
N ARG A 406 -40.12 18.31 5.64
CA ARG A 406 -38.91 17.81 4.95
C ARG A 406 -38.03 18.92 4.36
N GLU A 407 -38.14 20.13 4.87
CA GLU A 407 -37.32 21.29 4.53
C GLU A 407 -36.60 21.83 5.78
N PRO A 408 -35.55 22.66 5.62
CA PRO A 408 -34.89 23.29 6.75
C PRO A 408 -35.86 24.03 7.67
N VAL A 409 -35.76 23.77 8.97
CA VAL A 409 -36.52 24.49 10.01
C VAL A 409 -35.63 25.59 10.58
N VAL A 410 -36.04 26.83 10.39
CA VAL A 410 -35.34 28.04 10.83
C VAL A 410 -36.07 28.67 12.01
N ILE A 411 -35.34 28.95 13.08
CA ILE A 411 -35.81 29.69 14.26
C ILE A 411 -34.79 30.78 14.58
N ASP A 412 -35.15 32.04 14.32
CA ASP A 412 -34.26 33.20 14.50
C ASP A 412 -34.18 33.69 15.96
N ASN A 413 -35.28 33.51 16.70
CA ASN A 413 -35.37 33.86 18.12
C ASN A 413 -36.23 32.84 18.88
N THR A 414 -35.59 32.08 19.76
CA THR A 414 -36.24 31.07 20.59
C THR A 414 -37.14 31.65 21.68
N CYS A 415 -36.99 32.92 22.05
CA CYS A 415 -37.85 33.59 23.03
C CYS A 415 -39.28 33.86 22.52
N GLU A 416 -39.50 33.85 21.20
CA GLU A 416 -40.82 34.09 20.60
C GLU A 416 -41.70 32.83 20.57
N GLN A 417 -41.11 31.64 20.79
CA GLN A 417 -41.81 30.34 20.81
C GLN A 417 -41.39 29.48 22.03
N PRO A 418 -41.74 29.89 23.27
CA PRO A 418 -41.28 29.23 24.51
C PRO A 418 -41.84 27.81 24.74
N GLU A 419 -42.94 27.42 24.09
CA GLU A 419 -43.57 26.09 24.23
C GLU A 419 -42.74 24.95 23.58
N VAL A 420 -41.76 25.28 22.73
CA VAL A 420 -41.05 24.31 21.86
C VAL A 420 -39.75 23.78 22.51
N ILE A 421 -39.23 24.39 23.59
CA ILE A 421 -37.77 24.38 23.87
C ILE A 421 -37.36 23.85 25.25
N ASN A 422 -38.22 23.86 26.28
CA ASN A 422 -37.76 23.54 27.65
C ASN A 422 -37.48 22.06 27.95
N ASP A 423 -37.96 21.12 27.13
CA ASP A 423 -37.81 19.67 27.38
C ASP A 423 -37.14 18.88 26.24
N THR A 424 -36.64 19.54 25.18
CA THR A 424 -36.48 18.85 23.88
C THR A 424 -35.04 18.60 23.43
N LEU A 425 -34.02 19.26 23.99
CA LEU A 425 -32.64 19.15 23.49
C LEU A 425 -31.55 19.38 24.57
N SER A 426 -31.31 18.39 25.43
CA SER A 426 -30.20 18.37 26.41
C SER A 426 -28.82 18.15 25.75
N LEU A 427 -28.38 19.12 24.96
CA LEU A 427 -26.98 19.37 24.64
C LEU A 427 -26.73 20.78 25.14
N HIS A 428 -26.17 20.88 26.36
CA HIS A 428 -25.80 22.07 27.11
C HIS A 428 -26.29 23.43 26.54
N SER A 429 -27.25 24.04 27.25
CA SER A 429 -27.71 25.43 27.15
C SER A 429 -28.86 25.76 26.17
N THR A 430 -29.66 26.76 26.59
CA THR A 430 -30.72 27.38 25.81
C THR A 430 -30.13 28.16 24.63
N ALA A 431 -30.37 27.71 23.40
CA ALA A 431 -29.98 28.46 22.21
C ALA A 431 -30.92 29.65 21.97
N TRP A 432 -30.40 30.77 21.46
CA TRP A 432 -31.18 31.93 21.00
C TRP A 432 -31.70 31.76 19.57
N ALA A 433 -30.93 31.07 18.71
CA ALA A 433 -31.32 30.77 17.34
C ALA A 433 -30.94 29.33 16.96
N LEU A 434 -31.76 28.69 16.13
CA LEU A 434 -31.65 27.28 15.75
C LEU A 434 -31.92 27.10 14.26
N LEU A 435 -31.03 26.38 13.58
CA LEU A 435 -31.22 25.92 12.20
C LEU A 435 -31.06 24.41 12.15
N ILE A 436 -32.12 23.70 11.75
CA ILE A 436 -32.09 22.24 11.56
C ILE A 436 -32.33 21.91 10.10
N VAL A 437 -31.45 21.09 9.53
CA VAL A 437 -31.50 20.67 8.13
C VAL A 437 -31.56 19.14 8.05
N PRO A 438 -32.50 18.55 7.30
CA PRO A 438 -32.61 17.10 7.20
C PRO A 438 -31.54 16.52 6.26
N LEU A 439 -30.97 15.37 6.61
CA LEU A 439 -30.22 14.51 5.70
C LEU A 439 -31.22 13.64 4.94
N LEU A 440 -31.37 13.89 3.64
CA LEU A 440 -32.37 13.23 2.79
C LEU A 440 -31.73 12.29 1.77
N ILE A 441 -32.25 11.07 1.69
CA ILE A 441 -31.95 10.09 0.63
C ILE A 441 -33.26 9.56 0.09
N GLU A 442 -33.46 9.67 -1.23
CA GLU A 442 -34.69 9.21 -1.91
C GLU A 442 -35.98 9.71 -1.24
N GLY A 443 -35.94 10.93 -0.67
CA GLY A 443 -37.07 11.55 0.03
C GLY A 443 -37.34 11.04 1.45
N LYS A 444 -36.49 10.18 2.01
CA LYS A 444 -36.52 9.73 3.41
C LYS A 444 -35.46 10.45 4.25
N ILE A 445 -35.80 10.78 5.48
CA ILE A 445 -34.85 11.36 6.45
C ILE A 445 -34.03 10.23 7.06
N ILE A 446 -32.71 10.35 6.99
CA ILE A 446 -31.75 9.44 7.63
C ILE A 446 -30.98 10.12 8.78
N GLY A 447 -31.25 11.39 9.02
CA GLY A 447 -30.62 12.17 10.08
C GLY A 447 -30.89 13.67 9.94
N SER A 448 -30.25 14.48 10.79
CA SER A 448 -30.28 15.94 10.71
C SER A 448 -28.93 16.58 11.08
N ILE A 449 -28.66 17.75 10.48
CA ILE A 449 -27.61 18.68 10.92
C ILE A 449 -28.30 19.80 11.69
N THR A 450 -27.79 20.11 12.88
CA THR A 450 -28.33 21.12 13.78
C THR A 450 -27.27 22.16 14.10
N LEU A 451 -27.53 23.43 13.77
CA LEU A 451 -26.68 24.58 14.08
C LEU A 451 -27.35 25.45 15.15
N ARG A 452 -26.56 25.89 16.13
CA ARG A 452 -27.04 26.66 17.29
C ARG A 452 -26.22 27.92 17.51
N GLN A 453 -26.92 29.00 17.83
CA GLN A 453 -26.34 30.21 18.41
C GLN A 453 -26.83 30.36 19.85
N VAL A 454 -25.91 30.43 20.80
CA VAL A 454 -26.15 30.47 22.25
C VAL A 454 -25.87 31.86 22.83
N THR A 455 -24.96 32.61 22.21
CA THR A 455 -24.45 33.88 22.74
C THR A 455 -25.30 35.09 22.38
N GLN A 456 -25.97 35.09 21.22
CA GLN A 456 -26.76 36.21 20.69
C GLN A 456 -27.88 35.75 19.75
N PRO A 457 -28.96 36.52 19.58
CA PRO A 457 -29.94 36.27 18.52
C PRO A 457 -29.26 36.36 17.15
N ARG A 458 -29.61 35.44 16.25
CA ARG A 458 -29.09 35.37 14.87
C ARG A 458 -30.24 35.20 13.91
N HIS A 459 -30.30 36.08 12.91
CA HIS A 459 -31.18 35.90 11.78
C HIS A 459 -30.46 35.08 10.71
N TRP A 460 -31.00 33.92 10.35
CA TRP A 460 -30.38 33.04 9.36
C TRP A 460 -30.65 33.54 7.95
N GLN A 461 -29.58 33.86 7.22
CA GLN A 461 -29.74 34.33 5.84
C GLN A 461 -30.14 33.17 4.92
N THR A 462 -30.92 33.48 3.87
CA THR A 462 -31.34 32.47 2.88
C THR A 462 -30.14 31.76 2.23
N ASP A 463 -29.01 32.46 2.08
CA ASP A 463 -27.79 31.87 1.53
C ASP A 463 -27.12 30.88 2.49
N GLU A 464 -27.16 31.12 3.79
CA GLU A 464 -26.65 30.19 4.82
C GLU A 464 -27.51 28.91 4.85
N VAL A 465 -28.83 29.06 4.84
CA VAL A 465 -29.77 27.93 4.82
C VAL A 465 -29.55 27.08 3.57
N ASN A 466 -29.41 27.72 2.40
CA ASN A 466 -29.16 27.02 1.14
C ASN A 466 -27.78 26.33 1.11
N PHE A 467 -26.77 26.92 1.75
CA PHE A 467 -25.44 26.33 1.87
C PHE A 467 -25.46 25.08 2.76
N VAL A 468 -26.04 25.16 3.96
CA VAL A 468 -26.16 24.00 4.87
C VAL A 468 -26.98 22.88 4.23
N ARG A 469 -28.03 23.21 3.48
CA ARG A 469 -28.80 22.23 2.71
C ARG A 469 -27.95 21.48 1.68
N ALA A 470 -27.07 22.17 0.97
CA ALA A 470 -26.17 21.54 0.00
C ALA A 470 -25.17 20.58 0.69
N VAL A 471 -24.61 20.98 1.83
CA VAL A 471 -23.72 20.13 2.62
C VAL A 471 -24.46 18.94 3.22
N ALA A 472 -25.68 19.13 3.75
CA ALA A 472 -26.50 18.06 4.29
C ALA A 472 -26.83 16.98 3.25
N HIS A 473 -27.05 17.37 1.99
CA HIS A 473 -27.26 16.42 0.90
C HIS A 473 -26.00 15.57 0.61
N GLN A 474 -24.82 16.20 0.59
CA GLN A 474 -23.55 15.47 0.41
C GLN A 474 -23.23 14.57 1.61
N ALA A 475 -23.50 15.05 2.83
CA ALA A 475 -23.37 14.26 4.05
C ALA A 475 -24.27 13.02 4.02
N ALA A 476 -25.50 13.15 3.53
CA ALA A 476 -26.42 12.03 3.40
C ALA A 476 -25.86 10.93 2.48
N ILE A 477 -25.33 11.32 1.31
CA ILE A 477 -24.70 10.37 0.37
C ILE A 477 -23.50 9.67 1.04
N ALA A 478 -22.65 10.40 1.75
CA ALA A 478 -21.49 9.84 2.42
C ALA A 478 -21.86 8.84 3.53
N VAL A 479 -22.88 9.15 4.33
CA VAL A 479 -23.43 8.23 5.35
C VAL A 479 -23.88 6.91 4.71
N GLN A 480 -24.61 6.99 3.59
CA GLN A 480 -25.11 5.81 2.89
C GLN A 480 -23.98 4.96 2.31
N GLN A 481 -22.98 5.60 1.70
CA GLN A 481 -21.81 4.91 1.14
C GLN A 481 -21.00 4.21 2.24
N GLY A 482 -20.77 4.87 3.38
CA GLY A 482 -20.10 4.27 4.54
C GLY A 482 -20.85 3.05 5.07
N HIS A 483 -22.17 3.14 5.21
CA HIS A 483 -22.99 2.02 5.66
C HIS A 483 -22.97 0.84 4.67
N LEU A 484 -23.18 1.11 3.37
CA LEU A 484 -23.14 0.09 2.31
C LEU A 484 -21.77 -0.61 2.27
N TYR A 485 -20.68 0.13 2.42
CA TYR A 485 -19.33 -0.43 2.45
C TYR A 485 -19.13 -1.36 3.66
N GLN A 486 -19.56 -0.95 4.85
CA GLN A 486 -19.49 -1.78 6.06
C GLN A 486 -20.31 -3.07 5.92
N THR A 487 -21.56 -2.98 5.44
CA THR A 487 -22.41 -4.17 5.22
C THR A 487 -21.81 -5.11 4.18
N THR A 488 -21.33 -4.55 3.05
CA THR A 488 -20.70 -5.36 1.99
C THR A 488 -19.45 -6.06 2.52
N ARG A 489 -18.64 -5.38 3.32
CA ARG A 489 -17.46 -5.96 3.94
C ARG A 489 -17.82 -7.08 4.92
N GLN A 490 -18.81 -6.88 5.79
CA GLN A 490 -19.29 -7.93 6.70
C GLN A 490 -19.84 -9.14 5.95
N GLN A 491 -20.59 -8.92 4.86
CA GLN A 491 -21.08 -10.00 4.00
C GLN A 491 -19.92 -10.75 3.32
N ALA A 492 -18.90 -10.04 2.86
CA ALA A 492 -17.70 -10.66 2.27
C ALA A 492 -16.93 -11.50 3.30
N GLU A 493 -16.76 -10.99 4.53
CA GLU A 493 -16.15 -11.74 5.64
C GLU A 493 -16.94 -13.02 5.96
N GLN A 494 -18.28 -12.94 6.04
CA GLN A 494 -19.15 -14.12 6.24
C GLN A 494 -19.07 -15.12 5.09
N LEU A 495 -18.99 -14.65 3.84
CA LEU A 495 -18.86 -15.52 2.68
C LEU A 495 -17.52 -16.26 2.66
N LEU A 496 -16.43 -15.60 3.04
CA LEU A 496 -15.13 -16.23 3.17
C LEU A 496 -15.14 -17.30 4.26
N GLU A 497 -15.73 -17.02 5.43
CA GLU A 497 -15.87 -17.99 6.51
C GLU A 497 -16.69 -19.22 6.07
N LEU A 498 -17.79 -19.02 5.35
CA LEU A 498 -18.59 -20.11 4.79
C LEU A 498 -17.83 -20.91 3.73
N ASP A 499 -17.03 -20.26 2.88
CA ASP A 499 -16.24 -20.94 1.86
C ASP A 499 -15.09 -21.77 2.47
N GLU A 500 -14.46 -21.26 3.53
CA GLU A 500 -13.47 -21.99 4.32
C GLU A 500 -14.09 -23.24 4.98
N GLN A 501 -15.24 -23.10 5.64
CA GLN A 501 -15.96 -24.22 6.25
C GLN A 501 -16.37 -25.28 5.21
N LYS A 502 -16.86 -24.83 4.04
CA LYS A 502 -17.22 -25.71 2.93
C LYS A 502 -16.00 -26.44 2.36
N THR A 503 -14.88 -25.75 2.22
CA THR A 503 -13.64 -26.33 1.71
C THR A 503 -13.09 -27.37 2.68
N ALA A 504 -13.05 -27.05 3.97
CA ALA A 504 -12.68 -27.99 5.04
C ALA A 504 -13.58 -29.25 5.03
N PHE A 505 -14.89 -29.06 4.84
CA PHE A 505 -15.86 -30.15 4.70
C PHE A 505 -15.52 -31.12 3.56
N PHE A 506 -15.28 -30.61 2.35
CA PHE A 506 -14.96 -31.47 1.20
C PHE A 506 -13.62 -32.19 1.37
N GLN A 507 -12.64 -31.56 2.02
CA GLN A 507 -11.35 -32.18 2.30
C GLN A 507 -11.50 -33.37 3.26
N ASN A 508 -12.22 -33.19 4.38
CA ASN A 508 -12.41 -34.24 5.38
C ASN A 508 -13.22 -35.43 4.83
N ILE A 509 -14.31 -35.17 4.10
CA ILE A 509 -15.12 -36.24 3.49
C ILE A 509 -14.31 -37.04 2.47
N SER A 510 -13.53 -36.35 1.64
CA SER A 510 -12.71 -37.02 0.62
C SER A 510 -11.69 -37.96 1.26
N HIS A 511 -11.13 -37.60 2.41
CA HIS A 511 -10.21 -38.45 3.16
C HIS A 511 -10.91 -39.71 3.70
N GLU A 512 -12.05 -39.52 4.39
CA GLU A 512 -12.84 -40.62 4.96
C GLU A 512 -13.35 -41.60 3.90
N PHE A 513 -13.52 -41.18 2.64
CA PHE A 513 -13.91 -42.06 1.54
C PHE A 513 -12.72 -42.80 0.91
N ARG A 514 -11.56 -42.15 0.75
CA ARG A 514 -10.42 -42.72 0.02
C ARG A 514 -9.74 -43.88 0.74
N THR A 515 -9.65 -43.83 2.06
CA THR A 515 -9.04 -44.91 2.86
C THR A 515 -9.80 -46.24 2.72
N PRO A 516 -11.13 -46.32 2.95
CA PRO A 516 -11.86 -47.57 2.76
C PRO A 516 -11.88 -48.02 1.28
N LEU A 517 -11.87 -47.08 0.33
CA LEU A 517 -11.74 -47.42 -1.09
C LEU A 517 -10.39 -48.09 -1.40
N THR A 518 -9.29 -47.58 -0.85
CA THR A 518 -7.95 -48.17 -1.02
C THR A 518 -7.90 -49.60 -0.49
N LEU A 519 -8.44 -49.81 0.71
CA LEU A 519 -8.49 -51.09 1.40
C LEU A 519 -9.48 -52.10 0.79
N THR A 520 -10.35 -51.65 -0.12
CA THR A 520 -11.29 -52.51 -0.85
C THR A 520 -10.78 -52.81 -2.25
N ILE A 521 -10.45 -51.77 -3.02
CA ILE A 521 -10.02 -51.86 -4.41
C ILE A 521 -8.65 -52.53 -4.51
N GLY A 522 -7.67 -52.13 -3.69
CA GLY A 522 -6.30 -52.65 -3.76
C GLY A 522 -6.22 -54.18 -3.68
N PRO A 523 -6.79 -54.82 -2.63
CA PRO A 523 -6.85 -56.27 -2.55
C PRO A 523 -7.62 -56.93 -3.70
N LEU A 524 -8.75 -56.35 -4.13
CA LEU A 524 -9.57 -56.88 -5.22
C LEU A 524 -8.83 -56.86 -6.57
N GLU A 525 -8.20 -55.74 -6.92
CA GLU A 525 -7.38 -55.62 -8.13
C GLU A 525 -6.21 -56.61 -8.09
N SER A 526 -5.54 -56.71 -6.93
CA SER A 526 -4.49 -57.68 -6.66
C SER A 526 -4.93 -59.13 -6.90
N ALA A 527 -6.14 -59.49 -6.49
CA ALA A 527 -6.74 -60.81 -6.69
C ALA A 527 -7.07 -61.06 -8.17
N VAL A 528 -7.67 -60.07 -8.85
CA VAL A 528 -8.01 -60.12 -10.28
C VAL A 528 -6.76 -60.27 -11.14
N GLU A 529 -5.70 -59.50 -10.87
CA GLU A 529 -4.44 -59.57 -11.63
C GLU A 529 -3.75 -60.94 -11.48
N ARG A 530 -3.82 -61.54 -10.29
CA ARG A 530 -3.22 -62.84 -9.99
C ARG A 530 -4.10 -64.02 -10.41
N GLN A 531 -5.35 -63.78 -10.80
CA GLN A 531 -6.36 -64.80 -11.07
C GLN A 531 -6.60 -65.73 -9.86
N GLU A 532 -6.45 -65.20 -8.65
CA GLU A 532 -6.61 -65.91 -7.39
C GLU A 532 -7.74 -65.28 -6.58
N GLY A 533 -8.35 -66.04 -5.67
CA GLY A 533 -9.32 -65.49 -4.73
C GLY A 533 -8.65 -64.61 -3.67
N LEU A 534 -9.43 -63.71 -3.05
CA LEU A 534 -8.97 -63.00 -1.86
C LEU A 534 -8.72 -64.01 -0.74
N ASN A 535 -7.66 -63.79 0.05
CA ASN A 535 -7.51 -64.53 1.30
C ASN A 535 -8.59 -64.09 2.32
N TYR A 536 -8.78 -64.88 3.37
CA TYR A 536 -9.84 -64.60 4.36
C TYR A 536 -9.66 -63.23 5.02
N GLU A 537 -8.43 -62.87 5.41
CA GLU A 537 -8.13 -61.58 6.06
C GLU A 537 -8.42 -60.38 5.15
N GLN A 538 -8.01 -60.42 3.89
CA GLN A 538 -8.30 -59.39 2.89
C GLN A 538 -9.79 -59.30 2.58
N SER A 539 -10.49 -60.44 2.54
CA SER A 539 -11.95 -60.47 2.34
C SER A 539 -12.69 -59.78 3.49
N VAL A 540 -12.24 -60.01 4.73
CA VAL A 540 -12.80 -59.35 5.92
C VAL A 540 -12.51 -57.85 5.90
N ILE A 541 -11.28 -57.44 5.61
CA ILE A 541 -10.88 -56.03 5.51
C ILE A 541 -11.69 -55.31 4.42
N ALA A 542 -11.81 -55.89 3.22
CA ALA A 542 -12.56 -55.30 2.10
C ALA A 542 -14.06 -55.21 2.41
N LEU A 543 -14.66 -56.25 3.00
CA LEU A 543 -16.08 -56.24 3.37
C LEU A 543 -16.38 -55.18 4.44
N ARG A 544 -15.54 -55.09 5.48
CA ARG A 544 -15.67 -54.07 6.53
C ARG A 544 -15.60 -52.65 5.96
N ASN A 545 -14.59 -52.38 5.15
CA ASN A 545 -14.39 -51.06 4.56
C ASN A 545 -15.50 -50.69 3.56
N SER A 546 -16.04 -51.68 2.82
CA SER A 546 -17.22 -51.48 1.96
C SER A 546 -18.46 -51.09 2.75
N ARG A 547 -18.71 -51.74 3.90
CA ARG A 547 -19.85 -51.40 4.77
C ARG A 547 -19.65 -50.04 5.47
N ARG A 548 -18.44 -49.71 5.91
CA ARG A 548 -18.09 -48.36 6.41
C ARG A 548 -18.40 -47.29 5.37
N LEU A 549 -18.00 -47.49 4.11
CA LEU A 549 -18.28 -46.55 3.02
C LEU A 549 -19.80 -46.41 2.76
N LEU A 550 -20.56 -47.51 2.78
CA LEU A 550 -22.01 -47.45 2.59
C LEU A 550 -22.71 -46.68 3.72
N ARG A 551 -22.30 -46.89 4.98
CA ARG A 551 -22.80 -46.11 6.13
C ARG A 551 -22.53 -44.63 5.96
N LEU A 552 -21.30 -44.27 5.59
CA LEU A 552 -20.87 -42.90 5.31
C LEU A 552 -21.72 -42.23 4.21
N VAL A 553 -21.96 -42.93 3.10
CA VAL A 553 -22.80 -42.43 1.99
C VAL A 553 -24.24 -42.21 2.45
N ASN A 554 -24.81 -43.16 3.19
CA ASN A 554 -26.19 -43.03 3.69
C ASN A 554 -26.33 -41.88 4.69
N GLN A 555 -25.38 -41.68 5.60
CA GLN A 555 -25.35 -40.54 6.53
C GLN A 555 -25.31 -39.20 5.78
N LEU A 556 -24.50 -39.10 4.73
CA LEU A 556 -24.42 -37.91 3.90
C LEU A 556 -25.74 -37.63 3.15
N LEU A 557 -26.38 -38.67 2.61
CA LEU A 557 -27.67 -38.56 1.93
C LEU A 557 -28.80 -38.16 2.88
N ASP A 558 -28.81 -38.69 4.10
CA ASP A 558 -29.78 -38.31 5.13
C ASP A 558 -29.62 -36.84 5.52
N LEU A 559 -28.38 -36.35 5.67
CA LEU A 559 -28.10 -34.94 5.95
C LEU A 559 -28.52 -34.01 4.79
N GLN A 560 -28.22 -34.38 3.55
CA GLN A 560 -28.67 -33.62 2.37
C GLN A 560 -30.20 -33.54 2.27
N ARG A 561 -30.92 -34.59 2.68
CA ARG A 561 -32.38 -34.60 2.72
C ARG A 561 -32.93 -33.69 3.82
N LEU A 562 -32.27 -33.65 4.98
CA LEU A 562 -32.59 -32.73 6.08
C LEU A 562 -32.39 -31.26 5.67
N ASP A 563 -31.22 -30.91 5.11
CA ASP A 563 -30.91 -29.54 4.66
C ASP A 563 -31.87 -29.02 3.59
N ALA A 564 -32.32 -29.90 2.71
CA ALA A 564 -33.29 -29.55 1.68
C ALA A 564 -34.74 -29.44 2.21
N GLY A 565 -34.98 -29.71 3.50
CA GLY A 565 -36.32 -29.82 4.08
C GLY A 565 -37.16 -30.95 3.47
N ARG A 566 -36.51 -31.94 2.83
CA ARG A 566 -37.16 -33.03 2.08
C ARG A 566 -37.22 -34.33 2.87
N MET A 567 -36.75 -34.35 4.11
CA MET A 567 -36.86 -35.53 4.95
C MET A 567 -38.32 -35.73 5.38
N GLN A 568 -39.01 -36.65 4.70
CA GLN A 568 -40.38 -37.02 5.05
C GLN A 568 -40.37 -37.94 6.27
N SER A 569 -41.03 -37.50 7.35
CA SER A 569 -41.18 -38.26 8.60
C SER A 569 -42.60 -38.75 8.75
N THR A 570 -42.76 -39.93 9.35
CA THR A 570 -44.06 -40.52 9.65
C THR A 570 -44.11 -40.85 11.12
N PHE A 571 -44.81 -40.01 11.89
CA PHE A 571 -44.91 -40.16 13.33
C PHE A 571 -46.06 -41.08 13.71
N ARG A 572 -45.78 -42.07 14.56
CA ARG A 572 -46.76 -43.06 15.01
C ARG A 572 -46.73 -43.17 16.53
N PRO A 573 -47.86 -43.45 17.19
CA PRO A 573 -47.88 -43.67 18.63
C PRO A 573 -47.08 -44.92 18.99
N CYS A 574 -46.13 -44.79 19.90
CA CYS A 574 -45.29 -45.88 20.40
C CYS A 574 -45.00 -45.75 21.90
N ASN A 575 -44.79 -46.90 22.54
CA ASN A 575 -44.31 -46.97 23.91
C ASN A 575 -42.77 -46.85 23.90
N LEU A 576 -42.26 -45.69 24.30
CA LEU A 576 -40.82 -45.39 24.31
C LEU A 576 -40.04 -46.28 25.27
N ALA A 577 -40.63 -46.69 26.40
CA ALA A 577 -39.97 -47.59 27.34
C ALA A 577 -39.64 -48.92 26.67
N ARG A 578 -40.62 -49.52 25.99
CA ARG A 578 -40.42 -50.78 25.24
C ARG A 578 -39.44 -50.61 24.08
N PHE A 579 -39.54 -49.51 23.34
CA PHE A 579 -38.64 -49.24 22.23
C PHE A 579 -37.18 -49.10 22.70
N ALA A 580 -36.95 -48.33 23.76
CA ALA A 580 -35.61 -48.14 24.33
C ALA A 580 -35.06 -49.44 24.92
N GLU A 581 -35.89 -50.25 25.60
CA GLU A 581 -35.48 -51.57 26.10
C GLU A 581 -35.00 -52.49 24.97
N GLU A 582 -35.75 -52.58 23.87
CA GLU A 582 -35.39 -53.42 22.71
C GLU A 582 -34.07 -52.96 22.07
N VAL A 583 -33.84 -51.63 21.94
CA VAL A 583 -32.58 -51.10 21.41
C VAL A 583 -31.42 -51.36 22.38
N VAL A 584 -31.61 -51.16 23.69
CA VAL A 584 -30.55 -51.36 24.69
C VAL A 584 -30.17 -52.84 24.83
N GLU A 585 -31.15 -53.76 24.78
CA GLU A 585 -30.92 -55.21 24.81
C GLU A 585 -30.00 -55.64 23.65
N SER A 586 -30.14 -55.01 22.49
CA SER A 586 -29.31 -55.27 21.32
C SER A 586 -27.81 -54.91 21.54
N PHE A 587 -27.50 -53.97 22.44
CA PHE A 587 -26.14 -53.59 22.81
C PHE A 587 -25.56 -54.41 23.98
N GLN A 588 -26.39 -55.19 24.69
CA GLN A 588 -25.99 -55.90 25.91
C GLN A 588 -24.84 -56.90 25.65
N THR A 589 -24.96 -57.72 24.60
CA THR A 589 -23.90 -58.69 24.21
C THR A 589 -22.58 -58.00 23.86
N TYR A 590 -22.62 -56.76 23.36
CA TYR A 590 -21.43 -56.00 22.97
C TYR A 590 -20.73 -55.37 24.17
N CYS A 591 -21.50 -54.79 25.10
CA CYS A 591 -20.98 -54.27 26.35
C CYS A 591 -20.34 -55.40 27.19
N GLU A 592 -20.96 -56.58 27.26
CA GLU A 592 -20.40 -57.75 27.95
C GLU A 592 -19.03 -58.17 27.37
N ARG A 593 -18.90 -58.20 26.03
CA ARG A 593 -17.62 -58.52 25.36
C ARG A 593 -16.51 -57.50 25.64
N LYS A 594 -16.86 -56.22 25.85
CA LYS A 594 -15.92 -55.14 26.22
C LYS A 594 -15.72 -54.99 27.73
N GLU A 595 -16.29 -55.87 28.54
CA GLU A 595 -16.27 -55.78 30.01
C GLU A 595 -16.90 -54.48 30.54
N ILE A 596 -17.90 -53.93 29.84
CA ILE A 596 -18.65 -52.72 30.24
C ILE A 596 -19.98 -53.16 30.87
N THR A 597 -20.32 -52.60 32.04
CA THR A 597 -21.58 -52.88 32.71
C THR A 597 -22.70 -51.97 32.16
N LEU A 598 -23.70 -52.55 31.51
CA LEU A 598 -24.86 -51.81 30.99
C LEU A 598 -26.02 -51.87 32.00
N LEU A 599 -26.44 -50.70 32.50
CA LEU A 599 -27.50 -50.54 33.49
C LEU A 599 -28.71 -49.82 32.87
N THR A 600 -29.92 -50.28 33.20
CA THR A 600 -31.17 -49.69 32.70
C THR A 600 -32.08 -49.27 33.84
N GLU A 601 -32.48 -48.01 33.85
CA GLU A 601 -33.46 -47.43 34.78
C GLU A 601 -34.61 -46.81 33.97
N ILE A 602 -35.49 -47.64 33.43
CA ILE A 602 -36.56 -47.23 32.52
C ILE A 602 -37.90 -47.25 33.26
N GLN A 603 -38.57 -46.09 33.32
CA GLN A 603 -39.91 -46.00 33.88
C GLN A 603 -40.94 -46.57 32.90
N PRO A 604 -41.87 -47.45 33.33
CA PRO A 604 -42.83 -48.09 32.44
C PRO A 604 -43.92 -47.12 31.92
N ASP A 605 -44.37 -47.37 30.69
CA ASP A 605 -45.56 -46.79 30.03
C ASP A 605 -45.48 -45.30 29.63
N VAL A 606 -44.46 -44.94 28.84
CA VAL A 606 -44.31 -43.61 28.23
C VAL A 606 -44.79 -43.63 26.77
N GLN A 607 -45.95 -43.02 26.49
CA GLN A 607 -46.53 -42.94 25.14
C GLN A 607 -46.11 -41.65 24.42
N VAL A 608 -45.46 -41.80 23.27
CA VAL A 608 -44.96 -40.69 22.43
C VAL A 608 -45.22 -40.98 20.95
N TYR A 609 -45.19 -39.93 20.13
CA TYR A 609 -45.28 -40.05 18.68
C TYR A 609 -43.89 -39.99 18.06
N LEU A 610 -43.40 -41.10 17.51
CA LEU A 610 -42.07 -41.19 16.92
C LEU A 610 -42.11 -41.71 15.49
N ASP A 611 -41.17 -41.25 14.69
CA ASP A 611 -40.73 -41.96 13.50
C ASP A 611 -39.70 -43.01 13.96
N LEU A 612 -40.13 -44.27 14.06
CA LEU A 612 -39.32 -45.34 14.65
C LEU A 612 -37.96 -45.51 13.96
N GLU A 613 -37.90 -45.40 12.63
CA GLU A 613 -36.64 -45.54 11.88
C GLU A 613 -35.66 -44.40 12.18
N LYS A 614 -36.17 -43.18 12.30
CA LYS A 614 -35.32 -42.01 12.60
C LYS A 614 -34.91 -41.99 14.08
N PHE A 615 -35.82 -42.32 14.98
CA PHE A 615 -35.52 -42.31 16.42
C PHE A 615 -34.63 -43.49 16.84
N ASP A 616 -34.68 -44.61 16.12
CA ASP A 616 -33.70 -45.72 16.25
C ASP A 616 -32.27 -45.22 16.03
N LYS A 617 -32.04 -44.44 14.97
CA LYS A 617 -30.75 -43.80 14.69
C LYS A 617 -30.29 -42.89 15.83
N VAL A 618 -31.22 -42.21 16.51
CA VAL A 618 -30.88 -41.33 17.65
C VAL A 618 -30.32 -42.15 18.81
N LEU A 619 -31.04 -43.19 19.24
CA LEU A 619 -30.60 -44.07 20.33
C LEU A 619 -29.32 -44.83 19.98
N TYR A 620 -29.24 -45.37 18.77
CA TYR A 620 -28.06 -46.09 18.28
C TYR A 620 -26.81 -45.20 18.34
N ASN A 621 -26.88 -43.95 17.85
CA ASN A 621 -25.73 -43.03 17.86
C ASN A 621 -25.28 -42.71 19.28
N LEU A 622 -26.20 -42.50 20.22
CA LEU A 622 -25.85 -42.21 21.62
C LEU A 622 -25.23 -43.44 22.31
N LEU A 623 -25.84 -44.62 22.17
CA LEU A 623 -25.33 -45.86 22.78
C LEU A 623 -23.99 -46.31 22.18
N SER A 624 -23.85 -46.18 20.86
CA SER A 624 -22.59 -46.48 20.17
C SER A 624 -21.47 -45.54 20.63
N ASN A 625 -21.75 -44.23 20.78
CA ASN A 625 -20.79 -43.30 21.34
C ASN A 625 -20.43 -43.63 22.81
N ALA A 626 -21.41 -43.89 23.65
CA ALA A 626 -21.18 -44.28 25.05
C ALA A 626 -20.27 -45.52 25.14
N MET A 627 -20.57 -46.57 24.37
CA MET A 627 -19.76 -47.79 24.31
C MET A 627 -18.36 -47.56 23.73
N LYS A 628 -18.21 -46.65 22.76
CA LYS A 628 -16.91 -46.32 22.15
C LYS A 628 -15.97 -45.62 23.13
N PHE A 629 -16.49 -44.71 23.95
CA PHE A 629 -15.68 -43.86 24.83
C PHE A 629 -15.58 -44.34 26.28
N THR A 630 -16.24 -45.44 26.63
CA THR A 630 -16.18 -46.08 27.94
C THR A 630 -15.12 -47.20 27.95
N PRO A 631 -14.10 -47.14 28.82
CA PRO A 631 -13.11 -48.21 29.00
C PRO A 631 -13.69 -49.51 29.58
N ALA A 632 -12.94 -50.61 29.50
CA ALA A 632 -13.27 -51.88 30.17
C ALA A 632 -13.36 -51.70 31.71
N GLY A 633 -14.34 -52.36 32.34
CA GLY A 633 -14.60 -52.29 33.79
C GLY A 633 -15.46 -51.11 34.24
N GLN A 634 -15.88 -50.24 33.33
CA GLN A 634 -16.74 -49.08 33.59
C GLN A 634 -18.22 -49.37 33.24
N SER A 635 -19.10 -48.37 33.37
CA SER A 635 -20.55 -48.56 33.22
C SER A 635 -21.21 -47.55 32.28
N ILE A 636 -22.25 -48.01 31.59
CA ILE A 636 -23.17 -47.16 30.81
C ILE A 636 -24.55 -47.32 31.43
N THR A 637 -25.22 -46.22 31.74
CA THR A 637 -26.55 -46.21 32.34
C THR A 637 -27.55 -45.50 31.42
N VAL A 638 -28.64 -46.18 31.07
CA VAL A 638 -29.74 -45.61 30.29
C VAL A 638 -30.92 -45.35 31.22
N ARG A 639 -31.33 -44.09 31.36
CA ARG A 639 -32.47 -43.68 32.20
C ARG A 639 -33.60 -43.13 31.34
N LEU A 640 -34.83 -43.56 31.61
CA LEU A 640 -36.03 -42.95 31.03
C LEU A 640 -36.96 -42.51 32.16
N THR A 641 -37.20 -41.20 32.27
CA THR A 641 -38.02 -40.60 33.32
C THR A 641 -39.07 -39.65 32.74
N LEU A 642 -40.21 -39.53 33.41
CA LEU A 642 -41.26 -38.61 33.02
C LEU A 642 -41.13 -37.29 33.81
N TYR A 643 -41.04 -36.17 33.10
CA TYR A 643 -40.81 -34.84 33.67
C TYR A 643 -41.89 -33.87 33.16
N GLY A 644 -43.01 -33.77 33.90
CA GLY A 644 -44.16 -32.95 33.51
C GLY A 644 -44.84 -33.46 32.24
N GLU A 645 -45.00 -32.60 31.22
CA GLU A 645 -45.54 -32.96 29.90
C GLU A 645 -44.46 -33.44 28.91
N ARG A 646 -43.26 -33.75 29.41
CA ARG A 646 -42.13 -34.24 28.59
C ARG A 646 -41.60 -35.55 29.16
N CYS A 647 -41.02 -36.39 28.30
CA CYS A 647 -40.19 -37.51 28.73
C CYS A 647 -38.72 -37.18 28.52
N ARG A 648 -37.89 -37.59 29.49
CA ARG A 648 -36.45 -37.37 29.49
C ARG A 648 -35.73 -38.72 29.39
N LEU A 649 -35.00 -38.90 28.30
CA LEU A 649 -34.17 -40.05 28.02
C LEU A 649 -32.70 -39.65 28.19
N GLN A 650 -31.98 -40.33 29.08
CA GLN A 650 -30.59 -40.04 29.38
C GLN A 650 -29.71 -41.25 29.08
N VAL A 651 -28.60 -41.01 28.40
CA VAL A 651 -27.52 -42.00 28.21
C VAL A 651 -26.30 -41.45 28.92
N GLN A 652 -25.96 -42.07 30.05
CA GLN A 652 -24.83 -41.70 30.90
C GLN A 652 -23.71 -42.73 30.72
N ASP A 653 -22.51 -42.27 30.39
CA ASP A 653 -21.29 -43.07 30.37
C ASP A 653 -20.32 -42.62 31.47
N THR A 654 -19.53 -43.56 32.00
CA THR A 654 -18.39 -43.27 32.88
C THR A 654 -17.06 -43.29 32.11
N GLY A 655 -17.10 -42.79 30.87
CA GLY A 655 -15.98 -42.74 29.96
C GLY A 655 -15.05 -41.55 30.19
N ILE A 656 -14.31 -41.17 29.15
CA ILE A 656 -13.27 -40.12 29.22
C ILE A 656 -13.79 -38.71 29.48
N GLY A 657 -15.10 -38.47 29.37
CA GLY A 657 -15.68 -37.13 29.43
C GLY A 657 -15.24 -36.20 28.30
N ILE A 658 -15.84 -35.02 28.24
CA ILE A 658 -15.65 -34.00 27.21
C ILE A 658 -15.15 -32.72 27.88
N ARG A 659 -14.16 -32.08 27.27
CA ARG A 659 -13.63 -30.81 27.78
C ARG A 659 -14.64 -29.68 27.61
N GLU A 660 -14.69 -28.78 28.58
CA GLU A 660 -15.64 -27.64 28.62
C GLU A 660 -15.57 -26.77 27.35
N ASP A 661 -14.36 -26.55 26.82
CA ASP A 661 -14.14 -25.76 25.59
C ASP A 661 -14.73 -26.41 24.32
N GLN A 662 -14.98 -27.72 24.34
CA GLN A 662 -15.51 -28.47 23.20
C GLN A 662 -17.03 -28.63 23.25
N ILE A 663 -17.65 -28.49 24.43
CA ILE A 663 -19.09 -28.72 24.64
C ILE A 663 -19.98 -27.89 23.71
N PRO A 664 -19.76 -26.56 23.52
CA PRO A 664 -20.60 -25.75 22.63
C PRO A 664 -20.62 -26.23 21.17
N HIS A 665 -19.60 -26.98 20.78
CA HIS A 665 -19.33 -27.34 19.40
C HIS A 665 -19.62 -28.83 19.08
N LEU A 666 -20.09 -29.61 20.06
CA LEU A 666 -20.33 -31.06 19.91
C LEU A 666 -21.37 -31.44 18.85
N PHE A 667 -22.36 -30.57 18.65
CA PHE A 667 -23.43 -30.80 17.69
C PHE A 667 -23.16 -30.14 16.34
N GLU A 668 -22.02 -29.48 16.19
CA GLU A 668 -21.61 -28.95 14.89
C GLU A 668 -21.20 -30.08 13.96
N ARG A 669 -21.50 -29.89 12.67
CA ARG A 669 -21.30 -30.91 11.66
C ARG A 669 -19.80 -31.09 11.39
N PHE A 670 -19.34 -32.33 11.27
CA PHE A 670 -17.96 -32.69 10.89
C PHE A 670 -16.87 -32.22 11.86
N ARG A 671 -17.26 -31.69 13.03
CA ARG A 671 -16.32 -31.34 14.09
C ARG A 671 -16.11 -32.53 15.01
N GLN A 672 -14.85 -32.90 15.22
CA GLN A 672 -14.43 -33.89 16.21
C GLN A 672 -13.82 -33.15 17.40
N ALA A 673 -13.92 -33.70 18.61
CA ALA A 673 -13.29 -33.11 19.78
C ALA A 673 -11.76 -33.22 19.65
N ASP A 674 -11.08 -32.09 19.42
CA ASP A 674 -9.62 -32.02 19.27
C ASP A 674 -8.93 -32.11 20.64
N GLY A 675 -8.83 -33.34 21.15
CA GLY A 675 -8.04 -33.70 22.33
C GLY A 675 -6.78 -34.46 21.93
N SER A 676 -5.62 -33.83 22.13
CA SER A 676 -4.25 -34.26 21.78
C SER A 676 -3.74 -35.56 22.44
N ALA A 677 -4.61 -36.45 22.93
CA ALA A 677 -4.20 -37.68 23.61
C ALA A 677 -4.86 -38.97 23.11
N ASN A 678 -6.02 -38.95 22.42
CA ASN A 678 -6.78 -40.21 22.23
C ASN A 678 -7.69 -40.28 20.98
N ARG A 679 -7.19 -39.89 19.80
CA ARG A 679 -7.84 -40.24 18.51
C ARG A 679 -7.71 -41.75 18.16
N ARG A 680 -7.84 -42.65 19.14
CA ARG A 680 -8.00 -44.10 18.90
C ARG A 680 -9.38 -44.46 18.33
N TYR A 681 -10.27 -43.47 18.22
CA TYR A 681 -11.69 -43.66 17.94
C TYR A 681 -12.14 -42.75 16.78
N GLU A 682 -11.73 -43.03 15.55
CA GLU A 682 -12.21 -42.34 14.33
C GLU A 682 -13.75 -42.39 14.21
N GLY A 683 -14.41 -41.27 13.96
CA GLY A 683 -15.85 -41.21 13.73
C GLY A 683 -16.22 -40.08 12.76
N THR A 684 -17.33 -40.18 12.05
CA THR A 684 -17.65 -39.30 10.91
C THR A 684 -17.95 -37.83 11.30
N GLY A 685 -18.05 -37.53 12.60
CA GLY A 685 -18.46 -36.21 13.10
C GLY A 685 -19.91 -35.85 12.75
N LEU A 686 -20.68 -36.80 12.21
CA LEU A 686 -22.07 -36.61 11.79
C LEU A 686 -23.09 -37.11 12.81
N GLY A 687 -22.72 -38.12 13.61
CA GLY A 687 -23.66 -38.84 14.48
C GLY A 687 -24.40 -37.93 15.47
N LEU A 688 -23.69 -37.06 16.20
CA LEU A 688 -24.32 -36.15 17.17
C LEU A 688 -25.11 -35.02 16.50
N SER A 689 -24.64 -34.49 15.36
CA SER A 689 -25.41 -33.52 14.59
C SER A 689 -26.74 -34.11 14.10
N LEU A 690 -26.73 -35.37 13.67
CA LEU A 690 -27.93 -36.10 13.28
C LEU A 690 -28.84 -36.36 14.49
N VAL A 691 -28.28 -36.69 15.67
CA VAL A 691 -29.06 -36.83 16.92
C VAL A 691 -29.80 -35.53 17.25
N LYS A 692 -29.15 -34.37 17.11
CA LYS A 692 -29.78 -33.07 17.36
C LYS A 692 -30.91 -32.80 16.36
N GLU A 693 -30.62 -32.87 15.06
CA GLU A 693 -31.59 -32.59 13.99
C GLU A 693 -32.79 -33.55 14.03
N LEU A 694 -32.56 -34.84 14.27
CA LEU A 694 -33.65 -35.81 14.38
C LEU A 694 -34.45 -35.62 15.66
N SER A 695 -33.84 -35.28 16.79
CA SER A 695 -34.56 -34.93 18.02
C SER A 695 -35.41 -33.67 17.85
N GLU A 696 -34.89 -32.62 17.20
CA GLU A 696 -35.61 -31.38 16.87
C GLU A 696 -36.76 -31.64 15.90
N LEU A 697 -36.59 -32.55 14.93
CA LEU A 697 -37.65 -33.00 14.03
C LEU A 697 -38.82 -33.67 14.79
N HIS A 698 -38.55 -34.29 15.94
CA HIS A 698 -39.57 -34.84 16.85
C HIS A 698 -40.07 -33.81 17.89
N GLY A 699 -39.75 -32.52 17.71
CA GLY A 699 -40.10 -31.44 18.66
C GLY A 699 -39.37 -31.51 19.99
N GLY A 700 -38.31 -32.31 20.09
CA GLY A 700 -37.49 -32.48 21.28
C GLY A 700 -36.25 -31.58 21.31
N GLN A 701 -35.54 -31.64 22.43
CA GLN A 701 -34.27 -30.95 22.65
C GLN A 701 -33.21 -31.93 23.16
N VAL A 702 -31.96 -31.73 22.75
CA VAL A 702 -30.81 -32.51 23.25
C VAL A 702 -29.87 -31.60 24.03
N THR A 703 -29.44 -32.04 25.22
CA THR A 703 -28.43 -31.40 26.04
C THR A 703 -27.36 -32.39 26.45
N VAL A 704 -26.21 -31.88 26.90
CA VAL A 704 -25.05 -32.68 27.30
C VAL A 704 -24.40 -32.07 28.52
N ASP A 705 -24.16 -32.90 29.53
CA ASP A 705 -23.42 -32.56 30.74
C ASP A 705 -22.23 -33.51 30.83
N SER A 706 -21.01 -32.97 30.89
CA SER A 706 -19.79 -33.79 30.84
C SER A 706 -18.68 -33.19 31.70
N ILE A 707 -17.94 -34.05 32.38
CA ILE A 707 -16.73 -33.68 33.14
C ILE A 707 -15.57 -34.50 32.58
N TYR A 708 -14.54 -33.81 32.09
CA TYR A 708 -13.36 -34.46 31.51
C TYR A 708 -12.67 -35.37 32.54
N GLY A 709 -12.58 -36.65 32.22
CA GLY A 709 -12.02 -37.72 33.04
C GLY A 709 -13.02 -38.50 33.90
N GLU A 710 -14.28 -38.05 34.00
CA GLU A 710 -15.30 -38.70 34.85
C GLU A 710 -16.44 -39.35 34.04
N GLY A 711 -16.86 -38.73 32.91
CA GLY A 711 -17.92 -39.28 32.06
C GLY A 711 -18.79 -38.21 31.40
N THR A 712 -19.76 -38.66 30.59
CA THR A 712 -20.71 -37.80 29.88
C THR A 712 -22.15 -38.27 30.07
N THR A 713 -23.08 -37.33 30.16
CA THR A 713 -24.53 -37.60 30.14
C THR A 713 -25.17 -36.83 29.00
N PHE A 714 -25.67 -37.55 28.01
CA PHE A 714 -26.53 -36.99 26.97
C PHE A 714 -27.99 -37.10 27.41
N THR A 715 -28.73 -36.01 27.31
CA THR A 715 -30.14 -35.93 27.71
C THR A 715 -30.98 -35.50 26.53
N ILE A 716 -31.99 -36.30 26.17
CA ILE A 716 -33.01 -35.97 25.17
C ILE A 716 -34.33 -35.73 25.89
N GLU A 717 -34.94 -34.58 25.66
CA GLU A 717 -36.28 -34.24 26.13
C GLU A 717 -37.26 -34.23 24.96
N LEU A 718 -38.34 -35.02 25.07
CA LEU A 718 -39.39 -35.07 24.05
C LEU A 718 -40.75 -34.68 24.65
N PRO A 719 -41.54 -33.84 23.97
CA PRO A 719 -42.92 -33.56 24.36
C PRO A 719 -43.84 -34.77 24.18
N LEU A 720 -44.78 -34.94 25.10
CA LEU A 720 -45.81 -35.99 25.02
C LEU A 720 -46.94 -35.58 24.04
N GLY A 721 -47.61 -36.57 23.44
CA GLY A 721 -48.71 -36.36 22.49
C GLY A 721 -48.24 -35.92 21.09
N ALA A 722 -49.18 -35.54 20.21
CA ALA A 722 -48.90 -35.18 18.81
C ALA A 722 -49.05 -33.67 18.50
N GLY A 723 -49.43 -32.85 19.48
CA GLY A 723 -49.80 -31.43 19.25
C GLY A 723 -48.68 -30.51 18.77
N HIS A 724 -47.43 -30.94 18.90
CA HIS A 724 -46.24 -30.23 18.43
C HIS A 724 -45.79 -30.68 17.02
N LEU A 725 -46.41 -31.73 16.47
CA LEU A 725 -46.03 -32.33 15.18
C LEU A 725 -46.93 -31.84 14.04
N PRO A 726 -46.43 -31.83 12.79
CA PRO A 726 -47.25 -31.50 11.62
C PRO A 726 -48.40 -32.51 11.45
N PRO A 727 -49.68 -32.06 11.40
CA PRO A 727 -50.83 -32.97 11.38
C PRO A 727 -50.88 -33.86 10.12
N GLU A 728 -50.24 -33.44 9.04
CA GLU A 728 -50.15 -34.20 7.78
C GLU A 728 -49.18 -35.41 7.85
N GLN A 729 -48.31 -35.46 8.87
CA GLN A 729 -47.25 -36.46 9.04
C GLN A 729 -47.54 -37.45 10.18
N VAL A 730 -48.65 -37.27 10.91
CA VAL A 730 -49.07 -38.12 12.03
C VAL A 730 -49.99 -39.22 11.53
N VAL A 731 -49.66 -40.47 11.83
CA VAL A 731 -50.45 -41.65 11.46
C VAL A 731 -50.84 -42.41 12.72
N GLU A 732 -52.14 -42.48 13.02
CA GLU A 732 -52.75 -43.11 14.21
C GLU A 732 -52.70 -44.65 14.22
N GLN A 733 -51.80 -45.25 13.44
CA GLN A 733 -51.65 -46.70 13.35
C GLN A 733 -50.47 -47.14 14.23
N VAL A 734 -50.75 -47.98 15.24
CA VAL A 734 -49.71 -48.54 16.12
C VAL A 734 -48.74 -49.36 15.26
N ALA A 735 -47.47 -48.99 15.33
CA ALA A 735 -46.42 -49.61 14.53
C ALA A 735 -46.05 -50.99 15.07
N GLY A 736 -45.94 -51.98 14.17
CA GLY A 736 -45.16 -53.19 14.42
C GLY A 736 -43.68 -52.88 14.21
N LEU A 737 -42.82 -53.34 15.12
CA LEU A 737 -41.37 -53.19 15.02
C LEU A 737 -40.82 -54.28 14.08
N ASP A 738 -40.25 -53.88 12.95
CA ASP A 738 -39.51 -54.79 12.07
C ASP A 738 -38.13 -55.10 12.69
N GLN A 739 -37.98 -56.30 13.25
CA GLN A 739 -36.78 -56.79 13.97
C GLN A 739 -35.50 -56.90 13.10
N GLY A 740 -35.55 -56.56 11.81
CA GLY A 740 -34.51 -56.87 10.83
C GLY A 740 -33.38 -55.85 10.67
N ARG A 741 -33.53 -54.59 11.13
CA ARG A 741 -32.54 -53.52 10.84
C ARG A 741 -31.46 -53.33 11.89
N ALA A 742 -31.80 -53.36 13.19
CA ALA A 742 -30.83 -53.22 14.27
C ALA A 742 -29.72 -54.30 14.20
N ALA A 743 -30.07 -55.54 13.85
CA ALA A 743 -29.12 -56.64 13.69
C ALA A 743 -28.08 -56.42 12.56
N VAL A 744 -28.41 -55.65 11.52
CA VAL A 744 -27.51 -55.35 10.40
C VAL A 744 -26.51 -54.24 10.77
N GLU A 745 -26.95 -53.23 11.53
CA GLU A 745 -26.07 -52.13 12.01
C GLU A 745 -25.21 -52.54 13.21
N LEU A 746 -25.62 -53.53 14.01
CA LEU A 746 -24.82 -54.08 15.11
C LEU A 746 -23.72 -55.06 14.64
N ALA A 747 -23.98 -55.83 13.57
CA ALA A 747 -22.98 -56.70 12.95
C ALA A 747 -21.78 -55.90 12.39
N ASP A 748 -21.93 -54.60 12.16
CA ASP A 748 -20.84 -53.73 11.70
C ASP A 748 -19.90 -53.29 12.84
N ILE A 749 -20.40 -53.19 14.07
CA ILE A 749 -19.62 -52.93 15.30
C ILE A 749 -18.68 -54.11 15.62
N GLU A 750 -19.08 -55.35 15.34
CA GLU A 750 -18.25 -56.56 15.52
C GLU A 750 -16.93 -56.45 14.76
N THR A 751 -16.96 -55.87 13.56
CA THR A 751 -15.78 -55.72 12.71
C THR A 751 -14.84 -54.60 13.15
N GLU A 752 -15.32 -53.61 13.90
CA GLU A 752 -14.51 -52.49 14.42
C GLU A 752 -13.87 -52.82 15.78
N SER A 753 -14.56 -53.57 16.65
CA SER A 753 -14.05 -53.90 18.00
C SER A 753 -13.12 -55.13 18.06
N ALA A 754 -13.09 -55.99 17.04
CA ALA A 754 -12.21 -57.17 17.00
C ALA A 754 -10.70 -56.84 16.87
N CYS A 755 -10.34 -55.56 16.75
CA CYS A 755 -8.97 -55.09 16.53
C CYS A 755 -8.14 -54.92 17.82
N ASP A 756 -8.77 -54.95 19.00
CA ASP A 756 -8.09 -54.72 20.29
C ASP A 756 -7.40 -55.97 20.87
N GLN A 757 -7.53 -57.13 20.23
CA GLN A 757 -6.64 -58.25 20.53
C GLN A 757 -5.33 -58.04 19.78
N ALA A 758 -4.32 -57.58 20.52
CA ALA A 758 -2.93 -57.63 20.10
C ALA A 758 -2.65 -58.99 19.42
N PRO A 759 -1.89 -59.03 18.29
CA PRO A 759 -1.38 -60.30 17.81
C PRO A 759 -0.61 -60.94 18.97
N ALA A 760 -1.06 -62.12 19.39
CA ALA A 760 -0.37 -62.91 20.39
C ALA A 760 1.13 -62.97 20.04
N GLU A 761 1.98 -62.79 21.05
CA GLU A 761 3.41 -63.08 20.95
C GLU A 761 3.59 -64.45 20.28
N LEU A 762 4.02 -64.45 19.01
CA LEU A 762 4.44 -65.65 18.34
C LEU A 762 5.79 -66.07 18.94
N PRO A 763 5.98 -67.35 19.32
CA PRO A 763 7.26 -67.82 19.82
C PRO A 763 8.34 -67.69 18.73
N PRO A 764 9.62 -67.58 19.09
CA PRO A 764 10.70 -67.57 18.11
C PRO A 764 10.80 -68.96 17.47
N LEU A 765 10.23 -69.13 16.29
CA LEU A 765 10.43 -70.33 15.48
C LEU A 765 11.75 -70.19 14.72
N ALA A 766 12.77 -70.80 15.31
CA ALA A 766 13.99 -71.13 14.62
C ALA A 766 13.76 -72.30 13.64
N GLU A 767 14.44 -72.17 12.50
CA GLU A 767 14.91 -73.20 11.55
C GLU A 767 14.10 -73.58 10.30
N SER A 768 14.69 -73.12 9.18
CA SER A 768 15.11 -73.90 7.99
C SER A 768 14.28 -73.81 6.70
N THR A 769 14.60 -72.80 5.89
CA THR A 769 14.86 -73.00 4.45
C THR A 769 15.75 -71.85 3.92
N PRO A 770 16.85 -72.12 3.19
CA PRO A 770 17.78 -71.09 2.77
C PRO A 770 17.29 -70.45 1.47
N ALA A 771 16.61 -69.32 1.57
CA ALA A 771 16.47 -68.36 0.48
C ALA A 771 17.23 -67.10 0.88
N THR A 772 18.22 -66.74 0.07
CA THR A 772 19.00 -65.49 0.11
C THR A 772 18.13 -64.29 0.49
N PHE A 773 18.27 -63.77 1.71
CA PHE A 773 17.72 -62.48 2.11
C PHE A 773 18.43 -61.37 1.31
N VAL A 774 17.67 -60.67 0.48
CA VAL A 774 18.01 -59.40 -0.15
C VAL A 774 16.88 -58.47 0.24
N GLY A 775 17.05 -57.48 1.12
CA GLY A 775 15.91 -56.62 1.44
C GLY A 775 16.25 -55.47 2.37
N ALA A 776 16.25 -54.27 1.79
CA ALA A 776 16.35 -52.98 2.49
C ALA A 776 15.33 -52.87 3.67
N GLN A 777 15.68 -52.09 4.69
CA GLN A 777 14.80 -51.83 5.83
C GLN A 777 13.84 -50.69 5.53
N LEU A 778 12.53 -50.92 5.65
CA LEU A 778 11.48 -49.94 5.37
C LEU A 778 10.72 -49.59 6.64
N LEU A 779 10.29 -48.34 6.77
CA LEU A 779 9.42 -47.87 7.85
C LEU A 779 8.08 -47.40 7.27
N VAL A 780 6.98 -47.93 7.76
CA VAL A 780 5.62 -47.52 7.38
C VAL A 780 4.96 -46.78 8.54
N VAL A 781 4.61 -45.52 8.32
CA VAL A 781 3.98 -44.63 9.30
C VAL A 781 2.60 -44.24 8.80
N ASP A 782 1.56 -44.66 9.52
CA ASP A 782 0.16 -44.39 9.16
C ASP A 782 -0.63 -44.43 10.47
N ASP A 783 -1.76 -43.78 10.61
CA ASP A 783 -2.59 -43.89 11.82
C ASP A 783 -3.60 -45.05 11.69
N ASN A 784 -4.01 -45.38 10.47
CA ASN A 784 -4.95 -46.44 10.20
C ASN A 784 -4.29 -47.84 10.30
N PRO A 785 -4.76 -48.72 11.22
CA PRO A 785 -4.16 -50.03 11.43
C PRO A 785 -4.31 -50.97 10.21
N ASP A 786 -5.40 -50.86 9.46
CA ASP A 786 -5.66 -51.70 8.29
C ASP A 786 -4.74 -51.32 7.13
N LEU A 787 -4.59 -50.01 6.88
CA LEU A 787 -3.76 -49.51 5.79
C LEU A 787 -2.28 -49.82 6.05
N ARG A 788 -1.82 -49.60 7.28
CA ARG A 788 -0.50 -50.02 7.74
C ARG A 788 -0.26 -51.51 7.54
N THR A 789 -1.22 -52.35 7.94
CA THR A 789 -1.13 -53.82 7.81
C THR A 789 -1.10 -54.24 6.35
N TYR A 790 -1.97 -53.65 5.53
CA TYR A 790 -2.03 -53.90 4.08
C TYR A 790 -0.70 -53.51 3.40
N VAL A 791 -0.22 -52.28 3.57
CA VAL A 791 1.06 -51.81 3.01
C VAL A 791 2.23 -52.70 3.46
N SER A 792 2.27 -53.03 4.75
CA SER A 792 3.31 -53.91 5.31
C SER A 792 3.28 -55.30 4.67
N SER A 793 2.10 -55.88 4.49
CA SER A 793 1.93 -57.19 3.84
C SER A 793 2.36 -57.19 2.37
N VAL A 794 2.13 -56.09 1.64
CA VAL A 794 2.58 -55.93 0.23
C VAL A 794 4.10 -55.92 0.15
N LEU A 795 4.75 -55.18 1.04
CA LEU A 795 6.21 -55.03 1.07
C LEU A 795 6.92 -56.29 1.59
N GLN A 796 6.41 -56.91 2.67
CA GLN A 796 6.99 -58.14 3.23
C GLN A 796 6.92 -59.31 2.24
N ARG A 797 5.84 -59.42 1.46
CA ARG A 797 5.73 -60.41 0.37
C ARG A 797 6.82 -60.29 -0.70
N GLN A 798 7.46 -59.12 -0.83
CA GLN A 798 8.59 -58.89 -1.74
C GLN A 798 9.96 -59.10 -1.07
N GLY A 799 10.00 -59.50 0.20
CA GLY A 799 11.25 -59.78 0.93
C GLY A 799 11.85 -58.58 1.68
N TYR A 800 11.14 -57.45 1.78
CA TYR A 800 11.60 -56.29 2.55
C TYR A 800 11.39 -56.47 4.06
N LEU A 801 12.29 -55.90 4.87
CA LEU A 801 12.16 -55.83 6.33
C LEU A 801 11.35 -54.59 6.70
N VAL A 802 10.10 -54.75 7.13
CA VAL A 802 9.18 -53.64 7.39
C VAL A 802 8.97 -53.45 8.90
N ARG A 803 9.19 -52.23 9.38
CA ARG A 803 8.76 -51.75 10.70
C ARG A 803 7.59 -50.78 10.53
N THR A 804 6.75 -50.69 11.55
CA THR A 804 5.54 -49.87 11.48
C THR A 804 5.40 -48.95 12.69
N ALA A 805 4.91 -47.73 12.49
CA ALA A 805 4.61 -46.78 13.55
C ALA A 805 3.20 -46.20 13.38
N ASN A 806 2.44 -46.06 14.48
CA ASN A 806 1.04 -45.63 14.48
C ASN A 806 0.81 -44.11 14.49
N GLN A 807 1.88 -43.32 14.50
CA GLN A 807 1.84 -41.85 14.50
C GLN A 807 3.19 -41.27 14.08
N GLY A 808 3.21 -40.01 13.64
CA GLY A 808 4.43 -39.35 13.16
C GLY A 808 5.56 -39.26 14.21
N SER A 809 5.25 -39.04 15.48
CA SER A 809 6.24 -38.98 16.57
C SER A 809 6.94 -40.32 16.80
N ALA A 810 6.18 -41.41 16.92
CA ALA A 810 6.72 -42.76 17.01
C ALA A 810 7.49 -43.16 15.74
N GLY A 811 7.04 -42.68 14.57
CA GLY A 811 7.75 -42.84 13.31
C GLY A 811 9.14 -42.19 13.33
N LEU A 812 9.24 -40.98 13.87
CA LEU A 812 10.52 -40.28 14.03
C LEU A 812 11.46 -41.03 14.98
N GLU A 813 10.97 -41.46 16.15
CA GLU A 813 11.78 -42.22 17.12
C GLU A 813 12.31 -43.54 16.52
N LEU A 814 11.48 -44.24 15.75
CA LEU A 814 11.88 -45.44 15.02
C LEU A 814 12.86 -45.13 13.88
N ALA A 815 12.70 -44.02 13.17
CA ALA A 815 13.62 -43.60 12.13
C ALA A 815 15.01 -43.31 12.71
N GLU A 816 15.08 -42.61 13.85
CA GLU A 816 16.34 -42.27 14.54
C GLU A 816 17.05 -43.49 15.10
N SER A 817 16.31 -44.46 15.63
CA SER A 817 16.89 -45.67 16.22
C SER A 817 17.31 -46.73 15.19
N TYR A 818 16.58 -46.88 14.09
CA TYR A 818 16.79 -47.98 13.14
C TYR A 818 17.35 -47.56 11.77
N GLN A 819 17.40 -46.27 11.46
CA GLN A 819 17.90 -45.72 10.19
C GLN A 819 17.39 -46.49 8.96
N PRO A 820 16.08 -46.44 8.68
CA PRO A 820 15.49 -47.16 7.56
C PRO A 820 16.08 -46.69 6.22
N ASP A 821 16.15 -47.60 5.26
CA ASP A 821 16.55 -47.32 3.88
C ASP A 821 15.45 -46.58 3.09
N LEU A 822 14.19 -46.62 3.54
CA LEU A 822 13.07 -45.84 2.98
C LEU A 822 11.92 -45.71 4.00
N ILE A 823 11.24 -44.57 3.99
CA ILE A 823 10.08 -44.29 4.84
C ILE A 823 8.84 -44.08 3.97
N ILE A 824 7.72 -44.70 4.33
CA ILE A 824 6.42 -44.49 3.73
C ILE A 824 5.54 -43.88 4.80
N THR A 825 5.00 -42.69 4.59
CA THR A 825 4.20 -41.99 5.60
C THR A 825 2.89 -41.47 5.02
N ASP A 826 1.83 -41.48 5.81
CA ASP A 826 0.61 -40.74 5.48
C ASP A 826 0.80 -39.24 5.66
N LEU A 827 0.03 -38.44 4.92
CA LEU A 827 0.02 -36.98 5.03
C LEU A 827 -0.70 -36.52 6.31
N MET A 828 -1.90 -37.05 6.55
CA MET A 828 -2.81 -36.60 7.59
C MET A 828 -2.75 -37.56 8.78
N MET A 829 -1.87 -37.27 9.75
CA MET A 829 -1.73 -38.08 10.96
C MET A 829 -1.94 -37.22 12.22
N PRO A 830 -2.45 -37.80 13.33
CA PRO A 830 -2.59 -37.11 14.60
C PRO A 830 -1.24 -36.69 15.19
N GLY A 831 -1.22 -35.51 15.83
CA GLY A 831 -0.01 -34.96 16.43
C GLY A 831 0.96 -34.45 15.36
N VAL A 832 1.96 -35.24 15.03
CA VAL A 832 2.98 -34.89 14.02
C VAL A 832 2.47 -35.32 12.64
N SER A 833 2.19 -34.35 11.78
CA SER A 833 1.76 -34.60 10.39
C SER A 833 2.88 -35.25 9.55
N GLY A 834 2.53 -35.86 8.42
CA GLY A 834 3.52 -36.44 7.50
C GLY A 834 4.53 -35.41 6.98
N LEU A 835 4.09 -34.17 6.72
CA LEU A 835 4.96 -33.07 6.32
C LEU A 835 5.91 -32.66 7.44
N GLU A 836 5.41 -32.57 8.67
CA GLU A 836 6.23 -32.23 9.83
C GLU A 836 7.26 -33.34 10.12
N LEU A 837 6.88 -34.61 9.95
CA LEU A 837 7.80 -35.74 10.04
C LEU A 837 8.93 -35.62 9.01
N ILE A 838 8.61 -35.31 7.74
CA ILE A 838 9.60 -35.08 6.68
C ILE A 838 10.56 -33.95 7.08
N GLN A 839 10.03 -32.80 7.52
CA GLN A 839 10.87 -31.67 7.95
C GLN A 839 11.83 -32.05 9.08
N ARG A 840 11.36 -32.81 10.07
CA ARG A 840 12.20 -33.27 11.19
C ARG A 840 13.28 -34.25 10.73
N ILE A 841 12.94 -35.19 9.84
CA ILE A 841 13.92 -36.12 9.24
C ILE A 841 14.97 -35.36 8.43
N ARG A 842 14.57 -34.38 7.62
CA ARG A 842 15.50 -33.57 6.80
C ARG A 842 16.43 -32.68 7.61
N ARG A 843 16.07 -32.33 8.84
CA ARG A 843 16.94 -31.59 9.78
C ARG A 843 17.94 -32.49 10.52
N ASN A 844 17.72 -33.80 10.55
CA ASN A 844 18.62 -34.74 11.21
C ASN A 844 19.75 -35.15 10.25
N PRO A 845 21.04 -34.85 10.55
CA PRO A 845 22.16 -35.15 9.66
C PRO A 845 22.28 -36.64 9.27
N ASP A 846 21.87 -37.54 10.16
CA ASP A 846 21.98 -38.99 9.95
C ASP A 846 20.85 -39.55 9.07
N LEU A 847 19.71 -38.85 9.00
CA LEU A 847 18.51 -39.29 8.27
C LEU A 847 18.18 -38.42 7.05
N GLN A 848 18.88 -37.28 6.87
CA GLN A 848 18.59 -36.32 5.80
C GLN A 848 18.58 -36.97 4.42
N GLY A 849 19.39 -38.01 4.21
CA GLY A 849 19.48 -38.75 2.95
C GLY A 849 18.48 -39.90 2.75
N THR A 850 17.65 -40.23 3.75
CA THR A 850 16.68 -41.34 3.66
C THR A 850 15.51 -41.00 2.74
N PRO A 851 15.19 -41.81 1.72
CA PRO A 851 14.08 -41.52 0.81
C PRO A 851 12.72 -41.66 1.50
N ILE A 852 11.78 -40.76 1.19
CA ILE A 852 10.44 -40.72 1.79
C ILE A 852 9.36 -40.72 0.70
N ILE A 853 8.42 -41.66 0.79
CA ILE A 853 7.19 -41.74 0.01
C ILE A 853 6.04 -41.21 0.86
N LEU A 854 5.33 -40.19 0.36
CA LEU A 854 4.15 -39.61 1.00
C LEU A 854 2.88 -40.19 0.39
N LEU A 855 2.06 -40.87 1.20
CA LEU A 855 0.72 -41.28 0.81
C LEU A 855 -0.23 -40.09 0.99
N THR A 856 -1.01 -39.74 -0.03
CA THR A 856 -1.90 -38.57 0.02
C THR A 856 -3.26 -38.86 -0.58
N ALA A 857 -4.31 -38.29 0.02
CA ALA A 857 -5.62 -38.24 -0.60
C ALA A 857 -5.66 -37.18 -1.73
N LYS A 858 -4.89 -36.11 -1.63
CA LYS A 858 -4.98 -34.93 -2.50
C LYS A 858 -4.38 -35.16 -3.89
N VAL A 859 -5.17 -34.89 -4.93
CA VAL A 859 -4.81 -35.11 -6.36
C VAL A 859 -4.34 -33.81 -7.01
N ASP A 860 -4.53 -32.67 -6.36
CA ASP A 860 -4.21 -31.33 -6.87
C ASP A 860 -2.70 -31.09 -7.01
N SER A 861 -2.36 -30.27 -8.01
CA SER A 861 -0.99 -29.89 -8.37
C SER A 861 -0.30 -29.04 -7.31
N GLU A 862 -1.06 -28.32 -6.47
CA GLU A 862 -0.55 -27.45 -5.40
C GLU A 862 0.02 -28.27 -4.23
N THR A 863 -0.71 -29.28 -3.75
CA THR A 863 -0.21 -30.16 -2.67
C THR A 863 1.04 -30.94 -3.10
N ARG A 864 1.18 -31.26 -4.40
CA ARG A 864 2.43 -31.87 -4.94
C ARG A 864 3.61 -30.89 -4.91
N LEU A 865 3.37 -29.61 -5.17
CA LEU A 865 4.40 -28.57 -5.09
C LEU A 865 4.89 -28.40 -3.65
N GLU A 866 3.98 -28.27 -2.69
CA GLU A 866 4.32 -28.16 -1.26
C GLU A 866 5.09 -29.40 -0.76
N GLY A 867 4.67 -30.61 -1.13
CA GLY A 867 5.37 -31.84 -0.74
C GLY A 867 6.81 -31.94 -1.28
N VAL A 868 7.06 -31.44 -2.50
CA VAL A 868 8.40 -31.40 -3.11
C VAL A 868 9.25 -30.31 -2.47
N GLU A 869 8.70 -29.13 -2.21
CA GLU A 869 9.40 -28.03 -1.52
C GLU A 869 9.82 -28.43 -0.09
N GLN A 870 9.03 -29.26 0.58
CA GLN A 870 9.32 -29.77 1.92
C GLN A 870 10.23 -31.01 1.93
N GLY A 871 10.58 -31.56 0.77
CA GLY A 871 11.59 -32.60 0.61
C GLY A 871 11.09 -34.04 0.64
N ALA A 872 9.84 -34.33 0.26
CA ALA A 872 9.44 -35.71 -0.09
C ALA A 872 10.07 -36.14 -1.42
N ASP A 873 10.53 -37.39 -1.52
CA ASP A 873 11.15 -37.90 -2.76
C ASP A 873 10.11 -38.41 -3.76
N ALA A 874 8.96 -38.90 -3.26
CA ALA A 874 7.84 -39.34 -4.08
C ALA A 874 6.50 -39.20 -3.35
N TYR A 875 5.40 -39.21 -4.11
CA TYR A 875 4.04 -39.22 -3.59
C TYR A 875 3.21 -40.30 -4.27
N LEU A 876 2.29 -40.89 -3.51
CA LEU A 876 1.36 -41.90 -4.01
C LEU A 876 -0.07 -41.54 -3.59
N SER A 877 -0.94 -41.33 -4.57
CA SER A 877 -2.33 -40.91 -4.33
C SER A 877 -3.22 -42.09 -3.94
N LYS A 878 -3.98 -41.97 -2.84
CA LYS A 878 -5.03 -42.91 -2.44
C LYS A 878 -6.29 -42.68 -3.31
N PRO A 879 -6.91 -43.71 -3.91
CA PRO A 879 -6.53 -45.12 -3.85
C PRO A 879 -5.39 -45.47 -4.82
N PHE A 880 -4.48 -46.34 -4.35
CA PHE A 880 -3.36 -46.88 -5.11
C PHE A 880 -3.40 -48.42 -5.12
N ASN A 881 -2.70 -49.03 -6.07
CA ASN A 881 -2.57 -50.49 -6.18
C ASN A 881 -1.19 -51.02 -5.75
N ASP A 882 -1.09 -52.34 -5.59
CA ASP A 882 0.16 -53.04 -5.21
C ASP A 882 1.35 -52.67 -6.14
N ARG A 883 1.09 -52.51 -7.45
CA ARG A 883 2.14 -52.31 -8.46
C ARG A 883 2.76 -50.93 -8.39
N GLU A 884 1.92 -49.90 -8.22
CA GLU A 884 2.36 -48.51 -8.10
C GLU A 884 3.24 -48.31 -6.87
N LEU A 885 2.80 -48.82 -5.71
CA LEU A 885 3.57 -48.78 -4.47
C LEU A 885 4.94 -49.46 -4.63
N LEU A 886 4.96 -50.67 -5.21
CA LEU A 886 6.20 -51.42 -5.38
C LEU A 886 7.14 -50.81 -6.41
N ALA A 887 6.61 -50.20 -7.47
CA ALA A 887 7.41 -49.50 -8.46
C ALA A 887 8.16 -48.33 -7.84
N GLU A 888 7.47 -47.53 -7.01
CA GLU A 888 8.06 -46.36 -6.38
C GLU A 888 9.14 -46.72 -5.36
N VAL A 889 8.86 -47.73 -4.51
CA VAL A 889 9.84 -48.27 -3.55
C VAL A 889 11.08 -48.79 -4.26
N ARG A 890 10.93 -49.55 -5.36
CA ARG A 890 12.07 -50.08 -6.13
C ARG A 890 12.90 -48.97 -6.76
N ASN A 891 12.27 -47.95 -7.33
CA ASN A 891 12.95 -46.83 -7.96
C ASN A 891 13.81 -46.06 -6.96
N LEU A 892 13.25 -45.69 -5.80
CA LEU A 892 13.96 -44.92 -4.78
C LEU A 892 15.11 -45.71 -4.14
N LEU A 893 14.90 -47.00 -3.83
CA LEU A 893 15.96 -47.86 -3.31
C LEU A 893 17.10 -48.04 -4.33
N ALA A 894 16.78 -48.21 -5.61
CA ALA A 894 17.78 -48.33 -6.67
C ALA A 894 18.61 -47.04 -6.84
N LEU A 895 17.94 -45.88 -6.78
CA LEU A 895 18.58 -44.57 -6.84
C LEU A 895 19.58 -44.40 -5.68
N LYS A 896 19.15 -44.68 -4.44
CA LYS A 896 20.00 -44.56 -3.25
C LYS A 896 21.16 -45.55 -3.22
N ALA A 897 20.93 -46.79 -3.67
CA ALA A 897 22.01 -47.76 -3.81
C ALA A 897 23.07 -47.31 -4.82
N ASN A 898 22.65 -46.64 -5.91
CA ASN A 898 23.58 -46.09 -6.89
C ASN A 898 24.37 -44.89 -6.32
N GLU A 899 23.71 -43.97 -5.62
CA GLU A 899 24.38 -42.86 -4.92
C GLU A 899 25.46 -43.35 -3.94
N ARG A 900 25.11 -44.34 -3.10
CA ARG A 900 26.05 -44.97 -2.15
C ARG A 900 27.23 -45.62 -2.89
N ARG A 901 26.97 -46.34 -3.99
CA ARG A 901 28.02 -46.97 -4.81
C ARG A 901 28.95 -45.95 -5.46
N VAL A 902 28.42 -44.84 -5.99
CA VAL A 902 29.23 -43.77 -6.58
C VAL A 902 30.10 -43.10 -5.52
N ALA A 903 29.55 -42.83 -4.33
CA ALA A 903 30.32 -42.28 -3.22
C ALA A 903 31.43 -43.24 -2.75
N GLU A 904 31.14 -44.54 -2.65
CA GLU A 904 32.13 -45.56 -2.29
C GLU A 904 33.23 -45.70 -3.34
N LEU A 905 32.88 -45.69 -4.63
CA LEU A 905 33.84 -45.70 -5.73
C LEU A 905 34.73 -44.46 -5.72
N ASN A 906 34.16 -43.27 -5.47
CA ASN A 906 34.94 -42.04 -5.35
C ASN A 906 35.90 -42.09 -4.16
N ARG A 907 35.47 -42.62 -3.01
CA ARG A 907 36.34 -42.83 -1.85
C ARG A 907 37.44 -43.84 -2.15
N TYR A 908 37.10 -44.98 -2.75
CA TYR A 908 38.07 -46.02 -3.13
C TYR A 908 39.10 -45.50 -4.13
N LEU A 909 38.67 -44.77 -5.17
CA LEU A 909 39.56 -44.13 -6.13
C LEU A 909 40.48 -43.12 -5.45
N THR A 910 39.94 -42.29 -4.55
CA THR A 910 40.73 -41.31 -3.79
C THR A 910 41.77 -42.00 -2.91
N GLU A 911 41.39 -43.02 -2.14
CA GLU A 911 42.30 -43.78 -1.29
C GLU A 911 43.36 -44.54 -2.11
N SER A 912 42.95 -45.19 -3.20
CA SER A 912 43.85 -45.95 -4.08
C SER A 912 44.88 -45.07 -4.78
N VAL A 913 44.49 -43.87 -5.22
CA VAL A 913 45.40 -42.90 -5.82
C VAL A 913 46.36 -42.33 -4.77
N LEU A 914 45.86 -41.98 -3.58
CA LEU A 914 46.69 -41.37 -2.54
C LEU A 914 47.69 -42.36 -1.90
N GLN A 915 47.36 -43.65 -1.79
CA GLN A 915 48.26 -44.71 -1.29
C GLN A 915 49.55 -44.86 -2.11
N ARG A 916 49.53 -44.43 -3.37
CA ARG A 916 50.72 -44.49 -4.24
C ARG A 916 51.80 -43.49 -3.83
N PHE A 917 51.43 -42.42 -3.11
CA PHE A 917 52.32 -41.28 -2.84
C PHE A 917 52.46 -40.99 -1.35
N LEU A 918 51.45 -41.29 -0.53
CA LEU A 918 51.40 -40.90 0.88
C LEU A 918 51.46 -42.11 1.83
N PRO A 919 52.05 -41.94 3.03
CA PRO A 919 51.99 -42.93 4.10
C PRO A 919 50.54 -43.35 4.43
N PRO A 920 50.28 -44.63 4.80
CA PRO A 920 48.95 -45.15 5.08
C PRO A 920 48.16 -44.35 6.14
N ALA A 921 48.87 -43.73 7.08
CA ALA A 921 48.27 -42.90 8.12
C ALA A 921 47.65 -41.61 7.56
N LEU A 922 48.28 -40.96 6.57
CA LEU A 922 47.79 -39.73 5.95
C LEU A 922 46.66 -40.02 4.95
N VAL A 923 46.73 -41.14 4.22
CA VAL A 923 45.65 -41.58 3.32
C VAL A 923 44.36 -41.83 4.08
N LYS A 924 44.44 -42.49 5.25
CA LYS A 924 43.27 -42.71 6.11
C LYS A 924 42.66 -41.41 6.65
N LYS A 925 43.47 -40.38 6.91
CA LYS A 925 42.98 -39.05 7.31
C LYS A 925 42.33 -38.32 6.13
N ALA A 926 42.93 -38.38 4.94
CA ALA A 926 42.36 -37.80 3.72
C ALA A 926 41.05 -38.47 3.30
N GLY A 927 40.96 -39.81 3.35
CA GLY A 927 39.74 -40.57 3.04
C GLY A 927 38.58 -40.34 4.01
N LYS A 928 38.86 -39.85 5.22
CA LYS A 928 37.87 -39.40 6.21
C LYS A 928 37.47 -37.93 6.06
N GLY A 929 38.15 -37.16 5.21
CA GLY A 929 37.92 -35.72 5.05
C GLY A 929 38.63 -34.83 6.08
N ASP A 930 39.46 -35.40 6.97
CA ASP A 930 40.14 -34.69 8.06
C ASP A 930 41.42 -33.96 7.62
N LEU A 931 41.88 -34.18 6.39
CA LEU A 931 43.12 -33.63 5.86
C LEU A 931 42.85 -33.00 4.49
N MET A 932 42.84 -31.66 4.44
CA MET A 932 42.91 -30.94 3.17
C MET A 932 44.36 -30.87 2.71
N LEU A 933 44.70 -31.61 1.66
CA LEU A 933 46.00 -31.55 1.01
C LEU A 933 45.99 -30.40 -0.01
N ASP A 934 46.67 -29.30 0.30
CA ASP A 934 46.98 -28.29 -0.71
C ASP A 934 48.15 -28.78 -1.56
N LEU A 935 47.83 -29.23 -2.77
CA LEU A 935 48.77 -29.88 -3.67
C LEU A 935 49.39 -28.89 -4.68
N ARG A 936 49.24 -27.58 -4.47
CA ARG A 936 49.79 -26.56 -5.36
C ARG A 936 51.32 -26.45 -5.20
N PRO A 937 52.08 -26.14 -6.27
CA PRO A 937 53.53 -25.93 -6.19
C PRO A 937 53.91 -24.74 -5.29
N GLU A 938 54.68 -25.00 -4.24
CA GLU A 938 55.19 -23.96 -3.35
C GLU A 938 56.60 -24.26 -2.81
N PRO A 939 57.42 -23.22 -2.54
CA PRO A 939 58.75 -23.41 -1.97
C PRO A 939 58.67 -23.88 -0.52
N ARG A 940 59.22 -25.08 -0.25
CA ARG A 940 59.29 -25.68 1.09
C ARG A 940 60.72 -26.12 1.42
N LEU A 941 61.07 -26.04 2.70
CA LEU A 941 62.29 -26.68 3.21
C LEU A 941 62.03 -28.18 3.36
N VAL A 942 62.79 -28.99 2.61
CA VAL A 942 62.66 -30.44 2.62
C VAL A 942 64.02 -31.12 2.72
N THR A 943 64.04 -32.31 3.32
CA THR A 943 65.19 -33.22 3.27
C THR A 943 64.94 -34.26 2.19
N ILE A 944 65.84 -34.34 1.22
CA ILE A 944 65.78 -35.30 0.11
C ILE A 944 66.77 -36.43 0.41
N LEU A 945 66.26 -37.66 0.36
CA LEU A 945 67.03 -38.89 0.40
C LEU A 945 67.05 -39.48 -1.01
N PHE A 946 68.24 -39.76 -1.50
CA PHE A 946 68.46 -40.41 -2.79
C PHE A 946 69.28 -41.67 -2.55
N SER A 947 68.79 -42.82 -2.99
CA SER A 947 69.51 -44.09 -2.83
C SER A 947 69.48 -44.91 -4.11
N ASP A 948 70.54 -45.64 -4.36
CA ASP A 948 70.64 -46.67 -5.41
C ASP A 948 71.33 -47.93 -4.87
N ILE A 949 71.39 -48.96 -5.71
CA ILE A 949 72.07 -50.22 -5.40
C ILE A 949 73.22 -50.48 -6.37
N VAL A 950 74.40 -50.75 -5.83
CA VAL A 950 75.61 -51.02 -6.61
C VAL A 950 75.66 -52.49 -6.98
N GLY A 951 75.92 -52.79 -8.26
CA GLY A 951 75.99 -54.16 -8.76
C GLY A 951 74.70 -54.69 -9.40
N PHE A 952 73.58 -53.95 -9.28
CA PHE A 952 72.30 -54.36 -9.84
C PHE A 952 72.33 -54.54 -11.37
N THR A 953 73.04 -53.67 -12.10
CA THR A 953 73.17 -53.83 -13.55
C THR A 953 73.85 -55.15 -13.93
N GLN A 954 74.89 -55.56 -13.19
CA GLN A 954 75.57 -56.84 -13.43
C GLN A 954 74.65 -58.02 -13.13
N LEU A 955 73.89 -57.93 -12.04
CA LEU A 955 72.86 -58.89 -11.64
C LEU A 955 71.72 -58.99 -12.67
N SER A 956 71.29 -57.87 -13.24
CA SER A 956 70.23 -57.84 -14.25
C SER A 956 70.63 -58.50 -15.58
N ASN A 957 71.92 -58.51 -15.91
CA ASN A 957 72.45 -59.13 -17.12
C ASN A 957 72.59 -60.66 -17.00
N THR A 958 72.66 -61.20 -15.79
CA THR A 958 72.79 -62.65 -15.54
C THR A 958 71.44 -63.35 -15.36
N LEU A 959 70.37 -62.59 -15.11
CA LEU A 959 69.02 -63.09 -14.83
C LEU A 959 68.04 -62.87 -16.00
N ARG A 960 66.98 -63.67 -16.03
CA ARG A 960 65.86 -63.48 -16.99
C ARG A 960 65.02 -62.27 -16.59
N SER A 961 64.47 -61.54 -17.57
CA SER A 961 63.73 -60.27 -17.38
C SER A 961 62.59 -60.36 -16.36
N ARG A 962 61.86 -61.49 -16.29
CA ARG A 962 60.80 -61.71 -15.28
C ARG A 962 61.36 -61.78 -13.86
N ARG A 963 62.51 -62.43 -13.67
CA ARG A 963 63.16 -62.58 -12.36
C ARG A 963 63.78 -61.27 -11.89
N VAL A 964 64.34 -60.49 -12.81
CA VAL A 964 64.82 -59.12 -12.53
C VAL A 964 63.68 -58.25 -12.02
N ALA A 965 62.49 -58.33 -12.63
CA ALA A 965 61.31 -57.59 -12.18
C ALA A 965 60.81 -58.05 -10.80
N GLU A 966 60.83 -59.36 -10.52
CA GLU A 966 60.47 -59.91 -9.19
C GLU A 966 61.40 -59.36 -8.10
N LEU A 967 62.72 -59.43 -8.31
CA LEU A 967 63.72 -58.95 -7.34
C LEU A 967 63.68 -57.44 -7.15
N LEU A 968 63.50 -56.68 -8.25
CA LEU A 968 63.36 -55.23 -8.17
C LEU A 968 62.10 -54.85 -7.39
N ASN A 969 60.99 -55.54 -7.57
CA ASN A 969 59.78 -55.29 -6.79
C ASN A 969 59.96 -55.63 -5.31
N GLU A 970 60.63 -56.74 -4.97
CA GLU A 970 60.96 -57.08 -3.57
C GLU A 970 61.83 -55.99 -2.91
N TYR A 971 62.84 -55.48 -3.63
CA TYR A 971 63.67 -54.38 -3.19
C TYR A 971 62.85 -53.09 -2.98
N LEU A 972 62.13 -52.65 -4.01
CA LEU A 972 61.35 -51.42 -3.96
C LEU A 972 60.27 -51.49 -2.88
N GLU A 973 59.65 -52.65 -2.63
CA GLU A 973 58.70 -52.85 -1.54
C GLU A 973 59.37 -52.64 -0.17
N ALA A 974 60.52 -53.28 0.06
CA ALA A 974 61.25 -53.16 1.32
C ALA A 974 61.72 -51.71 1.57
N MET A 975 62.26 -51.05 0.54
CA MET A 975 62.68 -49.65 0.63
C MET A 975 61.51 -48.70 0.91
N THR A 976 60.39 -48.87 0.18
CA THR A 976 59.17 -48.07 0.38
C THR A 976 58.65 -48.21 1.81
N ARG A 977 58.65 -49.44 2.35
CA ARG A 977 58.23 -49.71 3.73
C ARG A 977 59.15 -49.01 4.74
N ALA A 978 60.46 -49.07 4.55
CA ALA A 978 61.43 -48.36 5.40
C ALA A 978 61.20 -46.84 5.39
N ILE A 979 60.94 -46.25 4.22
CA ILE A 979 60.66 -44.81 4.07
C ILE A 979 59.35 -44.43 4.78
N PHE A 980 58.26 -45.17 4.55
CA PHE A 980 56.96 -44.89 5.18
C PHE A 980 56.97 -45.09 6.69
N ASN A 981 57.68 -46.09 7.21
CA ASN A 981 57.80 -46.32 8.66
C ASN A 981 58.47 -45.14 9.39
N ASN A 982 59.34 -44.41 8.69
CA ASN A 982 60.00 -43.22 9.21
C ASN A 982 59.31 -41.91 8.80
N GLY A 983 58.08 -41.97 8.28
CA GLY A 983 57.29 -40.77 7.93
C GLY A 983 57.82 -40.01 6.72
N GLY A 984 58.53 -40.67 5.80
CA GLY A 984 58.92 -40.11 4.51
C GLY A 984 57.86 -40.31 3.43
N THR A 985 57.92 -39.48 2.40
CA THR A 985 57.07 -39.56 1.20
C THR A 985 57.94 -40.02 0.04
N VAL A 986 57.56 -41.08 -0.68
CA VAL A 986 58.28 -41.52 -1.87
C VAL A 986 57.93 -40.60 -3.03
N ASP A 987 58.94 -39.95 -3.60
CA ASP A 987 58.79 -39.03 -4.74
C ASP A 987 58.65 -39.83 -6.05
N LYS A 988 59.68 -40.63 -6.37
CA LYS A 988 59.69 -41.48 -7.56
C LYS A 988 60.72 -42.60 -7.47
N PHE A 989 60.53 -43.61 -8.33
CA PHE A 989 61.50 -44.65 -8.62
C PHE A 989 62.18 -44.37 -9.96
N MET A 990 63.50 -44.51 -10.01
CA MET A 990 64.32 -44.31 -11.22
C MET A 990 65.15 -45.56 -11.48
N GLY A 991 64.52 -46.60 -12.05
CA GLY A 991 65.16 -47.90 -12.20
C GLY A 991 65.31 -48.58 -10.85
N ASP A 992 66.55 -48.74 -10.40
CA ASP A 992 66.96 -49.27 -9.10
C ASP A 992 67.18 -48.17 -8.04
N ALA A 993 67.05 -46.90 -8.42
CA ALA A 993 67.14 -45.77 -7.50
C ALA A 993 65.78 -45.40 -6.89
N VAL A 994 65.81 -45.01 -5.61
CA VAL A 994 64.67 -44.54 -4.82
C VAL A 994 64.89 -43.11 -4.38
N VAL A 995 63.92 -42.24 -4.66
CA VAL A 995 63.91 -40.85 -4.21
C VAL A 995 62.81 -40.66 -3.19
N ALA A 996 63.16 -40.15 -2.02
CA ALA A 996 62.22 -39.84 -0.96
C ALA A 996 62.42 -38.41 -0.45
N MET A 997 61.33 -37.81 0.02
CA MET A 997 61.32 -36.48 0.62
C MET A 997 60.72 -36.52 2.02
N PHE A 998 61.25 -35.68 2.92
CA PHE A 998 60.78 -35.51 4.29
C PHE A 998 60.48 -34.03 4.52
N GLY A 999 59.36 -33.73 5.17
CA GLY A 999 58.87 -32.36 5.37
C GLY A 999 57.80 -31.89 4.37
N ALA A 1000 57.30 -32.79 3.52
CA ALA A 1000 56.13 -32.55 2.67
C ALA A 1000 55.40 -33.88 2.34
N PRO A 1001 54.05 -33.90 2.27
CA PRO A 1001 53.14 -32.77 2.52
C PRO A 1001 52.97 -32.42 4.01
N GLU A 1002 53.49 -33.26 4.92
CA GLU A 1002 53.46 -33.03 6.37
C GLU A 1002 54.51 -31.99 6.79
N ASP A 1003 54.11 -30.98 7.58
CA ASP A 1003 55.01 -29.94 8.08
C ASP A 1003 55.85 -30.46 9.25
N LEU A 1004 57.10 -30.81 8.97
CA LEU A 1004 58.07 -31.29 9.96
C LEU A 1004 59.16 -30.23 10.22
N SER A 1005 59.68 -30.18 11.45
CA SER A 1005 60.80 -29.29 11.79
C SER A 1005 62.09 -29.74 11.06
N PRO A 1006 63.04 -28.82 10.76
CA PRO A 1006 64.26 -29.16 10.02
C PRO A 1006 65.06 -30.33 10.63
N ASN A 1007 65.18 -30.34 11.97
CA ASN A 1007 65.86 -31.41 12.70
C ASN A 1007 65.12 -32.76 12.57
N GLU A 1008 63.79 -32.75 12.73
CA GLU A 1008 62.99 -33.97 12.63
C GLU A 1008 62.99 -34.56 11.21
N GLN A 1009 63.01 -33.71 10.17
CA GLN A 1009 63.18 -34.15 8.79
C GLN A 1009 64.52 -34.89 8.59
N VAL A 1010 65.63 -34.33 9.11
CA VAL A 1010 66.96 -34.94 9.01
C VAL A 1010 67.02 -36.25 9.79
N ARG A 1011 66.55 -36.27 11.05
CA ARG A 1011 66.53 -37.48 11.88
C ARG A 1011 65.77 -38.62 11.19
N ARG A 1012 64.58 -38.34 10.65
CA ARG A 1012 63.75 -39.34 9.96
C ARG A 1012 64.39 -39.82 8.66
N ALA A 1013 65.02 -38.93 7.89
CA ALA A 1013 65.74 -39.32 6.67
C ALA A 1013 66.91 -40.25 6.97
N ILE A 1014 67.69 -39.97 8.04
CA ILE A 1014 68.81 -40.81 8.45
C ILE A 1014 68.33 -42.16 8.99
N ALA A 1015 67.29 -42.17 9.82
CA ALA A 1015 66.66 -43.40 10.29
C ALA A 1015 66.13 -44.26 9.13
N ALA A 1016 65.49 -43.63 8.14
CA ALA A 1016 65.04 -44.29 6.93
C ALA A 1016 66.21 -44.91 6.15
N ALA A 1017 67.30 -44.17 5.94
CA ALA A 1017 68.48 -44.67 5.25
C ALA A 1017 69.14 -45.86 5.97
N ARG A 1018 69.27 -45.80 7.31
CA ARG A 1018 69.76 -46.92 8.13
C ARG A 1018 68.84 -48.13 8.02
N GLN A 1019 67.53 -47.93 8.08
CA GLN A 1019 66.56 -49.03 7.94
C GLN A 1019 66.58 -49.63 6.52
N MET A 1020 66.69 -48.80 5.48
CA MET A 1020 66.83 -49.26 4.10
C MET A 1020 68.07 -50.16 3.93
N TYR A 1021 69.20 -49.78 4.53
CA TYR A 1021 70.40 -50.59 4.55
C TYR A 1021 70.16 -51.96 5.22
N THR A 1022 69.57 -51.98 6.42
CA THR A 1022 69.28 -53.23 7.15
C THR A 1022 68.33 -54.16 6.39
N GLU A 1023 67.29 -53.59 5.77
CA GLU A 1023 66.35 -54.35 4.93
C GLU A 1023 67.05 -54.92 3.68
N LEU A 1024 68.02 -54.20 3.10
CA LEU A 1024 68.81 -54.69 1.98
C LEU A 1024 69.75 -55.83 2.39
N GLU A 1025 70.38 -55.77 3.57
CA GLU A 1025 71.16 -56.90 4.10
C GLU A 1025 70.27 -58.17 4.25
N GLY A 1026 69.06 -58.00 4.77
CA GLY A 1026 68.08 -59.09 4.87
C GLY A 1026 67.64 -59.64 3.51
N LEU A 1027 67.47 -58.78 2.51
CA LEU A 1027 67.19 -59.18 1.13
C LEU A 1027 68.37 -59.95 0.51
N ASN A 1028 69.60 -59.44 0.64
CA ASN A 1028 70.80 -60.10 0.15
C ASN A 1028 70.98 -61.49 0.77
N ALA A 1029 70.66 -61.67 2.05
CA ALA A 1029 70.68 -62.99 2.70
C ALA A 1029 69.67 -63.96 2.06
N ARG A 1030 68.44 -63.51 1.80
CA ARG A 1030 67.42 -64.32 1.10
C ARG A 1030 67.77 -64.61 -0.35
N TRP A 1031 68.36 -63.64 -1.05
CA TRP A 1031 68.79 -63.79 -2.43
C TRP A 1031 69.98 -64.75 -2.55
N ALA A 1032 70.89 -64.77 -1.56
CA ALA A 1032 71.98 -65.73 -1.49
C ALA A 1032 71.49 -67.18 -1.38
N GLU A 1033 70.40 -67.45 -0.63
CA GLU A 1033 69.75 -68.77 -0.57
C GLU A 1033 69.21 -69.24 -1.94
N GLN A 1034 69.02 -68.30 -2.88
CA GLN A 1034 68.54 -68.55 -4.24
C GLN A 1034 69.66 -68.47 -5.29
N GLU A 1035 70.93 -68.52 -4.87
CA GLU A 1035 72.13 -68.41 -5.73
C GLU A 1035 72.25 -67.08 -6.49
N ILE A 1036 71.63 -66.01 -5.99
CA ILE A 1036 71.75 -64.65 -6.55
C ILE A 1036 72.87 -63.89 -5.83
N GLY A 1037 73.71 -63.17 -6.58
CA GLY A 1037 74.82 -62.38 -6.02
C GLY A 1037 74.34 -61.15 -5.23
N PRO A 1038 75.12 -60.66 -4.25
CA PRO A 1038 74.72 -59.52 -3.43
C PRO A 1038 74.83 -58.19 -4.19
N VAL A 1039 74.02 -57.22 -3.77
CA VAL A 1039 74.12 -55.81 -4.19
C VAL A 1039 74.46 -54.94 -2.99
N GLN A 1040 75.08 -53.78 -3.22
CA GLN A 1040 75.56 -52.91 -2.14
C GLN A 1040 74.70 -51.66 -2.03
N PHE A 1041 74.49 -51.18 -0.81
CA PHE A 1041 73.70 -49.97 -0.58
C PHE A 1041 74.52 -48.71 -0.87
N ARG A 1042 73.90 -47.68 -1.43
CA ARG A 1042 74.51 -46.36 -1.53
C ARG A 1042 73.43 -45.28 -1.39
N CYS A 1043 73.73 -44.25 -0.60
CA CYS A 1043 72.75 -43.23 -0.24
C CYS A 1043 73.39 -41.85 -0.09
N GLY A 1044 72.67 -40.84 -0.58
CA GLY A 1044 73.00 -39.42 -0.45
C GLY A 1044 71.83 -38.64 0.13
N ILE A 1045 72.08 -37.80 1.13
CA ILE A 1045 71.03 -36.99 1.78
C ILE A 1045 71.43 -35.51 1.81
N HIS A 1046 70.49 -34.66 1.43
CA HIS A 1046 70.65 -33.21 1.49
C HIS A 1046 69.36 -32.52 1.93
N GLN A 1047 69.49 -31.45 2.73
CA GLN A 1047 68.39 -30.60 3.15
C GLN A 1047 68.54 -29.21 2.54
N GLY A 1048 67.45 -28.67 2.00
CA GLY A 1048 67.42 -27.35 1.39
C GLY A 1048 66.02 -26.99 0.89
N THR A 1049 65.86 -25.79 0.36
CA THR A 1049 64.56 -25.32 -0.16
C THR A 1049 64.32 -25.87 -1.57
N ALA A 1050 63.20 -26.55 -1.78
CA ALA A 1050 62.73 -27.01 -3.09
C ALA A 1050 61.27 -26.61 -3.29
N VAL A 1051 60.82 -26.47 -4.55
CA VAL A 1051 59.40 -26.28 -4.84
C VAL A 1051 58.73 -27.64 -4.84
N VAL A 1052 57.76 -27.84 -3.95
CA VAL A 1052 57.05 -29.11 -3.78
C VAL A 1052 55.57 -28.91 -4.12
N GLY A 1053 55.00 -29.83 -4.89
CA GLY A 1053 53.59 -29.79 -5.28
C GLY A 1053 53.32 -30.68 -6.49
N MET A 1054 52.11 -30.58 -7.05
CA MET A 1054 51.74 -31.27 -8.29
C MET A 1054 52.31 -30.54 -9.50
N PHE A 1055 53.16 -31.23 -10.26
CA PHE A 1055 53.72 -30.74 -11.50
C PHE A 1055 53.25 -31.62 -12.68
N GLY A 1056 52.76 -31.00 -13.76
CA GLY A 1056 52.34 -31.71 -14.97
C GLY A 1056 51.12 -31.09 -15.67
N SER A 1057 50.44 -31.89 -16.48
CA SER A 1057 49.23 -31.54 -17.24
C SER A 1057 48.00 -32.26 -16.67
N SER A 1058 46.81 -31.93 -17.19
CA SER A 1058 45.56 -32.62 -16.84
C SER A 1058 45.57 -34.13 -17.15
N GLU A 1059 46.40 -34.58 -18.10
CA GLU A 1059 46.52 -35.99 -18.47
C GLU A 1059 47.58 -36.73 -17.66
N ARG A 1060 48.54 -36.01 -17.07
CA ARG A 1060 49.61 -36.59 -16.25
C ARG A 1060 50.24 -35.52 -15.38
N ALA A 1061 50.08 -35.65 -14.07
CA ALA A 1061 50.73 -34.82 -13.07
C ALA A 1061 51.23 -35.68 -11.90
N ASP A 1062 52.42 -35.36 -11.40
CA ASP A 1062 53.09 -36.09 -10.32
C ASP A 1062 53.36 -35.12 -9.15
N TYR A 1063 53.12 -35.57 -7.91
CA TYR A 1063 53.52 -34.82 -6.71
C TYR A 1063 55.01 -35.02 -6.50
N THR A 1064 55.81 -33.97 -6.70
CA THR A 1064 57.26 -34.10 -6.72
C THR A 1064 57.95 -32.85 -6.18
N ALA A 1065 59.22 -32.98 -5.81
CA ALA A 1065 60.08 -31.86 -5.45
C ALA A 1065 60.93 -31.44 -6.65
N ILE A 1066 60.96 -30.15 -6.98
CA ILE A 1066 61.80 -29.58 -8.04
C ILE A 1066 62.68 -28.47 -7.45
N GLY A 1067 63.98 -28.57 -7.65
CA GLY A 1067 64.91 -27.52 -7.27
C GLY A 1067 66.36 -27.99 -7.14
N PRO A 1068 67.28 -27.06 -6.81
CA PRO A 1068 68.68 -27.37 -6.60
C PRO A 1068 68.91 -28.47 -5.56
N THR A 1069 68.09 -28.52 -4.51
CA THR A 1069 68.16 -29.50 -3.42
C THR A 1069 68.14 -30.94 -3.90
N VAL A 1070 67.25 -31.28 -4.85
CA VAL A 1070 67.11 -32.64 -5.40
C VAL A 1070 68.36 -33.02 -6.20
N ASN A 1071 68.87 -32.09 -7.00
CA ASN A 1071 70.08 -32.29 -7.80
C ASN A 1071 71.33 -32.44 -6.92
N ILE A 1072 71.40 -31.74 -5.79
CA ILE A 1072 72.49 -31.86 -4.82
C ILE A 1072 72.45 -33.25 -4.16
N ALA A 1073 71.28 -33.69 -3.68
CA ALA A 1073 71.11 -35.01 -3.06
C ALA A 1073 71.55 -36.15 -3.99
N ALA A 1074 71.09 -36.13 -5.25
CA ALA A 1074 71.47 -37.13 -6.26
C ALA A 1074 72.99 -37.19 -6.49
N ARG A 1075 73.66 -36.04 -6.55
CA ARG A 1075 75.11 -35.99 -6.76
C ARG A 1075 75.92 -36.40 -5.54
N ILE A 1076 75.40 -36.14 -4.35
CA ILE A 1076 76.00 -36.65 -3.11
C ILE A 1076 75.91 -38.17 -3.09
N GLN A 1077 74.79 -38.74 -3.52
CA GLN A 1077 74.64 -40.20 -3.67
C GLN A 1077 75.63 -40.75 -4.70
N GLU A 1078 75.77 -40.14 -5.88
CA GLU A 1078 76.73 -40.59 -6.90
C GLU A 1078 78.19 -40.61 -6.39
N ALA A 1079 78.54 -39.67 -5.51
CA ALA A 1079 79.87 -39.54 -4.93
C ALA A 1079 80.10 -40.36 -3.65
N ALA A 1080 79.07 -41.03 -3.13
CA ALA A 1080 79.17 -41.90 -1.98
C ALA A 1080 79.86 -43.22 -2.35
N ASP A 1081 80.67 -43.76 -1.44
CA ASP A 1081 81.25 -45.10 -1.58
C ASP A 1081 80.16 -46.18 -1.44
N ALA A 1082 80.43 -47.37 -1.97
CA ALA A 1082 79.54 -48.51 -1.73
C ALA A 1082 79.49 -48.86 -0.24
N GLU A 1083 78.30 -49.23 0.25
CA GLU A 1083 78.01 -49.41 1.68
C GLU A 1083 78.26 -48.15 2.52
N SER A 1084 77.83 -46.98 2.03
CA SER A 1084 77.94 -45.72 2.78
C SER A 1084 76.70 -44.83 2.65
N ILE A 1085 76.45 -44.02 3.69
CA ILE A 1085 75.49 -42.92 3.68
C ILE A 1085 76.28 -41.62 3.69
N LEU A 1086 76.22 -40.86 2.61
CA LEU A 1086 76.90 -39.56 2.50
C LEU A 1086 75.90 -38.42 2.64
N VAL A 1087 76.24 -37.40 3.43
CA VAL A 1087 75.36 -36.27 3.70
C VAL A 1087 76.06 -34.93 3.51
N SER A 1088 75.31 -33.89 3.15
CA SER A 1088 75.83 -32.52 3.08
C SER A 1088 76.04 -31.91 4.47
N ALA A 1089 76.84 -30.83 4.57
CA ALA A 1089 76.96 -30.02 5.79
C ALA A 1089 75.60 -29.59 6.37
N ALA A 1090 74.65 -29.17 5.54
CA ALA A 1090 73.31 -28.77 5.96
C ALA A 1090 72.51 -29.88 6.68
N VAL A 1091 72.90 -31.15 6.48
CA VAL A 1091 72.33 -32.30 7.19
C VAL A 1091 73.20 -32.66 8.39
N ALA A 1092 74.52 -32.62 8.23
CA ALA A 1092 75.48 -32.91 9.30
C ALA A 1092 75.36 -31.97 10.51
N ASP A 1093 74.98 -30.70 10.30
CA ASP A 1093 74.74 -29.71 11.37
C ASP A 1093 73.65 -30.13 12.38
N TYR A 1094 72.80 -31.10 12.01
CA TYR A 1094 71.74 -31.65 12.86
C TYR A 1094 72.07 -33.03 13.44
N LEU A 1095 73.27 -33.56 13.19
CA LEU A 1095 73.72 -34.88 13.67
C LEU A 1095 74.81 -34.72 14.73
N ASP A 1096 74.92 -35.72 15.62
CA ASP A 1096 75.96 -35.75 16.64
C ASP A 1096 77.35 -35.98 16.01
N GLU A 1097 78.38 -35.26 16.50
CA GLU A 1097 79.75 -35.36 15.97
C GLU A 1097 80.33 -36.78 16.02
N ALA A 1098 79.80 -37.64 16.89
CA ALA A 1098 80.20 -39.04 17.00
C ALA A 1098 79.65 -39.92 15.86
N GLU A 1099 78.57 -39.50 15.20
CA GLU A 1099 77.91 -40.26 14.13
C GLU A 1099 78.42 -39.90 12.72
N ILE A 1100 79.27 -38.87 12.61
CA ILE A 1100 79.72 -38.32 11.33
C ILE A 1100 81.24 -38.26 11.22
N ALA A 1101 81.77 -38.69 10.07
CA ALA A 1101 83.18 -38.52 9.72
C ALA A 1101 83.32 -37.60 8.50
N LYS A 1102 84.31 -36.71 8.53
CA LYS A 1102 84.52 -35.73 7.46
C LYS A 1102 84.98 -36.43 6.19
N HIS A 1103 84.25 -36.23 5.09
CA HIS A 1103 84.57 -36.75 3.78
C HIS A 1103 85.23 -35.67 2.89
N SER A 1104 85.76 -36.06 1.73
CA SER A 1104 86.39 -35.13 0.80
C SER A 1104 85.37 -34.10 0.25
N PRO A 1105 85.72 -32.81 0.16
CA PRO A 1105 84.83 -31.78 -0.38
C PRO A 1105 84.55 -32.00 -1.87
N LEU A 1106 83.28 -31.90 -2.27
CA LEU A 1106 82.84 -32.21 -3.63
C LEU A 1106 82.61 -30.93 -4.44
N LYS A 1107 83.24 -30.84 -5.61
CA LYS A 1107 82.96 -29.81 -6.61
C LYS A 1107 81.93 -30.34 -7.62
N LEU A 1108 80.67 -30.02 -7.40
CA LEU A 1108 79.55 -30.54 -8.17
C LEU A 1108 79.33 -29.73 -9.46
N LYS A 1109 79.14 -30.40 -10.59
CA LYS A 1109 79.03 -29.78 -11.92
C LYS A 1109 77.79 -28.86 -12.04
N GLY A 1110 77.94 -27.53 -12.05
CA GLY A 1110 76.81 -26.59 -12.14
C GLY A 1110 76.27 -26.13 -10.77
N ILE A 1111 77.11 -26.25 -9.73
CA ILE A 1111 76.96 -25.57 -8.45
C ILE A 1111 78.26 -24.77 -8.27
N ASP A 1112 78.16 -23.48 -8.00
CA ASP A 1112 79.34 -22.60 -7.95
C ASP A 1112 80.16 -22.80 -6.67
N GLU A 1113 79.55 -23.39 -5.64
CA GLU A 1113 80.16 -23.64 -4.33
C GLU A 1113 80.62 -25.09 -4.14
N THR A 1114 81.65 -25.27 -3.33
CA THR A 1114 82.13 -26.61 -2.95
C THR A 1114 81.26 -27.13 -1.81
N VAL A 1115 80.60 -28.27 -2.02
CA VAL A 1115 79.74 -28.86 -0.98
C VAL A 1115 80.61 -29.70 -0.05
N LEU A 1116 80.61 -29.35 1.24
CA LEU A 1116 81.22 -30.17 2.28
C LEU A 1116 80.31 -31.37 2.56
N THR A 1117 80.89 -32.57 2.54
CA THR A 1117 80.18 -33.82 2.79
C THR A 1117 80.75 -34.59 3.97
N PHE A 1118 79.90 -35.36 4.63
CA PHE A 1118 80.21 -36.18 5.79
C PHE A 1118 79.65 -37.59 5.57
N SER A 1119 80.42 -38.62 5.90
CA SER A 1119 79.92 -39.99 5.94
C SER A 1119 79.26 -40.24 7.29
N VAL A 1120 78.07 -40.82 7.29
CA VAL A 1120 77.32 -41.18 8.48
C VAL A 1120 77.56 -42.64 8.80
N ASP A 1121 77.77 -42.98 10.08
CA ASP A 1121 77.89 -44.37 10.50
C ASP A 1121 76.56 -45.12 10.29
N ILE A 1122 76.66 -46.24 9.56
CA ILE A 1122 75.54 -47.11 9.23
C ILE A 1122 75.21 -48.03 10.41
N LYS A 1123 76.20 -48.39 11.24
CA LYS A 1123 76.05 -49.30 12.38
C LYS A 1123 76.22 -48.53 13.69
N VAL A 1124 75.12 -47.97 14.18
CA VAL A 1124 75.07 -47.47 15.56
C VAL A 1124 74.70 -48.65 16.45
N ASP A 1125 75.61 -49.02 17.36
CA ASP A 1125 75.38 -50.05 18.39
C ASP A 1125 74.21 -49.70 19.34
#